data_AF-A0A7X9I4U2-F1
#
_entry.id   AF-A0A7X9I4U2-F1
#
_cell.length_a   1.000
_cell.length_b   1.000
_cell.length_c   1.000
_cell.angle_alpha   90.00
_cell.angle_beta   90.00
_cell.angle_gamma   90.00
#
_symmetry.space_group_name_H-M   'P 1'
#
loop_
_entity.id
_entity.type
_entity.pdbx_description
1 polymer ?
#
loop_
_entity_poly.entity_id
_entity_poly.type
_entity_poly.pdbx_seq_one_letter_code
_entity_poly.pdbx_strand_id
1 'polypeptide(L)'
;MRYTKKISFPRAMLKKLTEDITRLIWTNEGSLSVLEIVEEIPYDIRADVIEGLSSFYEPALAAFYKLIQMEYGPEFGAICQRALAKYALAGIEPEFPPAFKHDFYRAFASVTRHTGRMTLDVAWLKPDGRLYVECFYLAFGPDGVHSFFVIEDMPAREYLSDRETQADMVALSYEESCLLVQDAYNFNVRLMSRPALGKFLYQIYLEEKNLAELCVVKVLGQYCPPLSPRLLVNSFFHALRCQDFNYLFSILDETSYTQAQLLQQINRTMNPGALLLEGRVDEVKGSAYSASINAHAISLSEREVFSSEFVFELNKKDEANWLITGIDLSGSKKLEQDSELNPFSLQVYCRVYEIMDLDELFEVLDRVDNIREVEELPYGMHMRVTSYEDDFNHGVTFMTGVIADMVINGDEFVVISQQQDTLEDFHNLFMVEAASPLLPQGEYEMRLTNAYSYLSGQYLQFEDILLDVNDELAFEDGLRFITARYVIKDRARVLERLQGLHSLQFEIPGQFQVFYQVEEGHEQPGFMAEYLLGGNWVTVSAFGDRDMGVIRQAFEQEIYDALEFDGLEIREDGIFAILSAEVKRIFPQLESTLKEIYLNKWYHSHLPNLSGMSPSEACQTEEGTRLLWTMFKRIKKKEQLRRMRGERKQIGLKEYLRKLNLPQEGGN
;
A
#
# COMPACT_ATOMS: atom_id res chain seq x y z
N MET A 1 -6.50 -2.00 40.46
CA MET A 1 -7.86 -2.20 39.91
C MET A 1 -8.52 -0.85 39.65
N ARG A 2 -8.37 -0.34 38.41
CA ARG A 2 -9.26 0.69 37.87
C ARG A 2 -9.95 0.01 36.69
N TYR A 3 -11.27 -0.11 36.76
CA TYR A 3 -12.09 -0.52 35.64
C TYR A 3 -11.76 0.42 34.46
N THR A 4 -11.44 -0.14 33.30
CA THR A 4 -11.52 0.58 32.03
C THR A 4 -12.92 1.19 31.97
N LYS A 5 -13.01 2.53 32.00
CA LYS A 5 -14.28 3.19 31.70
C LYS A 5 -14.60 2.79 30.28
N LYS A 6 -15.66 1.99 30.06
CA LYS A 6 -16.24 1.83 28.73
C LYS A 6 -16.45 3.24 28.18
N ILE A 7 -15.87 3.52 27.02
CA ILE A 7 -16.12 4.76 26.31
C ILE A 7 -17.63 4.79 26.05
N SER A 8 -18.32 5.72 26.70
CA SER A 8 -19.77 5.79 26.68
C SER A 8 -20.17 6.86 25.68
N PHE A 9 -20.57 6.46 24.49
CA PHE A 9 -21.05 7.39 23.47
C PHE A 9 -22.39 8.00 23.87
N PRO A 10 -22.66 9.28 23.51
CA PRO A 10 -23.94 9.90 23.76
C PRO A 10 -25.08 9.09 23.12
N ARG A 11 -26.07 8.67 23.92
CA ARG A 11 -27.20 7.87 23.43
C ARG A 11 -27.96 8.55 22.27
N ALA A 12 -27.96 9.88 22.22
CA ALA A 12 -28.57 10.64 21.13
C ALA A 12 -27.85 10.43 19.77
N MET A 13 -26.51 10.35 19.78
CA MET A 13 -25.71 10.07 18.59
C MET A 13 -25.99 8.65 18.07
N LEU A 14 -25.92 7.66 18.96
CA LEU A 14 -26.22 6.27 18.60
C LEU A 14 -27.68 6.10 18.12
N LYS A 15 -28.61 6.87 18.67
CA LYS A 15 -30.01 6.87 18.23
C LYS A 15 -30.14 7.39 16.81
N LYS A 16 -29.44 8.47 16.43
CA LYS A 16 -29.44 8.99 15.06
C LYS A 16 -28.93 7.93 14.08
N LEU A 17 -27.78 7.33 14.37
CA LEU A 17 -27.23 6.22 13.57
C LEU A 17 -28.21 5.04 13.47
N THR A 18 -28.89 4.70 14.55
CA THR A 18 -29.92 3.66 14.53
C THR A 18 -31.08 4.03 13.59
N GLU A 19 -31.56 5.27 13.63
CA GLU A 19 -32.62 5.77 12.76
C GLU A 19 -32.21 5.75 11.27
N ASP A 20 -30.95 6.08 10.97
CA ASP A 20 -30.41 6.02 9.61
C ASP A 20 -30.28 4.57 9.12
N ILE A 21 -29.69 3.67 9.92
CA ILE A 21 -29.59 2.23 9.61
C ILE A 21 -30.97 1.62 9.36
N THR A 22 -31.95 1.91 10.23
CA THR A 22 -33.31 1.34 10.11
C THR A 22 -34.02 1.74 8.82
N ARG A 23 -33.65 2.88 8.21
CA ARG A 23 -34.19 3.32 6.92
C ARG A 23 -33.53 2.64 5.73
N LEU A 24 -32.24 2.37 5.81
CA LEU A 24 -31.42 1.99 4.66
C LEU A 24 -31.20 0.47 4.52
N ILE A 25 -31.13 -0.28 5.62
CA ILE A 25 -30.65 -1.69 5.64
C ILE A 25 -31.46 -2.72 4.82
N TRP A 26 -32.61 -2.32 4.26
CA TRP A 26 -33.55 -3.24 3.62
C TRP A 26 -33.34 -3.43 2.12
N THR A 27 -32.52 -2.59 1.49
CA THR A 27 -32.10 -2.74 0.08
C THR A 27 -30.60 -3.02 0.01
N ASN A 28 -30.13 -3.53 -1.14
CA ASN A 28 -28.70 -3.77 -1.33
C ASN A 28 -27.95 -2.44 -1.42
N GLU A 29 -28.51 -1.48 -2.16
CA GLU A 29 -28.00 -0.11 -2.25
C GLU A 29 -27.93 0.56 -0.87
N GLY A 30 -29.01 0.48 -0.08
CA GLY A 30 -29.03 1.07 1.25
C GLY A 30 -28.11 0.33 2.24
N SER A 31 -27.89 -0.97 2.06
CA SER A 31 -26.88 -1.71 2.83
C SER A 31 -25.47 -1.23 2.52
N LEU A 32 -25.14 -0.91 1.26
CA LEU A 32 -23.87 -0.28 0.90
C LEU A 32 -23.73 1.10 1.56
N SER A 33 -24.76 1.95 1.50
CA SER A 33 -24.72 3.25 2.18
C SER A 33 -24.55 3.13 3.70
N VAL A 34 -25.09 2.07 4.32
CA VAL A 34 -24.84 1.80 5.75
C VAL A 34 -23.38 1.45 6.01
N LEU A 35 -22.72 0.72 5.11
CA LEU A 35 -21.28 0.44 5.21
C LEU A 35 -20.44 1.71 5.04
N GLU A 36 -20.81 2.60 4.11
CA GLU A 36 -20.15 3.91 3.94
C GLU A 36 -20.23 4.74 5.22
N ILE A 37 -21.41 4.82 5.86
CA ILE A 37 -21.58 5.50 7.16
C ILE A 37 -20.67 4.88 8.23
N VAL A 38 -20.44 3.56 8.20
CA VAL A 38 -19.54 2.89 9.15
C VAL A 38 -18.08 3.24 8.87
N GLU A 39 -17.70 3.44 7.61
CA GLU A 39 -16.36 3.85 7.23
C GLU A 39 -16.02 5.29 7.62
N GLU A 40 -17.00 6.19 7.58
CA GLU A 40 -16.85 7.56 8.08
C GLU A 40 -16.54 7.62 9.60
N ILE A 41 -16.83 6.54 10.35
CA ILE A 41 -16.50 6.48 11.77
C ILE A 41 -14.98 6.26 11.91
N PRO A 42 -14.28 7.15 12.66
CA PRO A 42 -12.84 6.99 12.91
C PRO A 42 -12.51 5.59 13.44
N TYR A 43 -11.47 5.00 12.85
CA TYR A 43 -11.14 3.59 13.03
C TYR A 43 -10.92 3.20 14.50
N ASP A 44 -10.36 4.11 15.30
CA ASP A 44 -10.05 3.93 16.72
C ASP A 44 -11.29 3.77 17.61
N ILE A 45 -12.43 4.37 17.23
CA ILE A 45 -13.69 4.30 17.99
C ILE A 45 -14.75 3.41 17.36
N ARG A 46 -14.55 2.99 16.10
CA ARG A 46 -15.53 2.24 15.28
C ARG A 46 -16.07 1.01 15.99
N ALA A 47 -15.19 0.18 16.57
CA ALA A 47 -15.59 -1.03 17.29
C ALA A 47 -16.51 -0.74 18.48
N ASP A 48 -16.22 0.32 19.25
CA ASP A 48 -17.03 0.68 20.40
C ASP A 48 -18.39 1.28 19.99
N VAL A 49 -18.45 2.03 18.90
CA VAL A 49 -19.71 2.54 18.32
C VAL A 49 -20.58 1.37 17.87
N ILE A 50 -20.03 0.42 17.11
CA ILE A 50 -20.72 -0.80 16.66
C ILE A 50 -21.22 -1.62 17.86
N GLU A 51 -20.43 -1.79 18.93
CA GLU A 51 -20.89 -2.47 20.15
C GLU A 51 -22.02 -1.69 20.85
N GLY A 52 -21.93 -0.35 20.86
CA GLY A 52 -22.91 0.54 21.48
C GLY A 52 -24.32 0.43 20.88
N LEU A 53 -24.42 0.23 19.56
CA LEU A 53 -25.69 0.04 18.84
C LEU A 53 -26.50 -1.17 19.36
N SER A 54 -25.86 -2.13 20.03
CA SER A 54 -26.53 -3.34 20.54
C SER A 54 -27.53 -3.05 21.65
N SER A 55 -27.58 -1.80 22.12
CA SER A 55 -28.52 -1.32 23.14
C SER A 55 -29.92 -1.02 22.59
N PHE A 56 -30.10 -0.99 21.26
CA PHE A 56 -31.37 -0.69 20.59
C PHE A 56 -31.97 -1.95 19.97
N TYR A 57 -33.08 -2.45 20.52
CA TYR A 57 -33.67 -3.72 20.11
C TYR A 57 -34.63 -3.54 18.93
N GLU A 58 -34.08 -3.37 17.73
CA GLU A 58 -34.83 -3.26 16.47
C GLU A 58 -34.44 -4.39 15.49
N PRO A 59 -35.38 -4.96 14.72
CA PRO A 59 -35.05 -5.98 13.70
C PRO A 59 -34.01 -5.52 12.68
N ALA A 60 -34.08 -4.24 12.28
CA ALA A 60 -33.10 -3.62 11.39
C ALA A 60 -31.66 -3.70 11.94
N LEU A 61 -31.47 -3.61 13.26
CA LEU A 61 -30.14 -3.75 13.84
C LEU A 61 -29.65 -5.20 13.88
N ALA A 62 -30.56 -6.18 13.94
CA ALA A 62 -30.17 -7.58 13.73
C ALA A 62 -29.67 -7.81 12.29
N ALA A 63 -30.34 -7.20 11.30
CA ALA A 63 -29.89 -7.19 9.91
C ALA A 63 -28.53 -6.49 9.75
N PHE A 64 -28.33 -5.34 10.38
CA PHE A 64 -27.05 -4.63 10.42
C PHE A 64 -25.90 -5.48 10.97
N TYR A 65 -26.08 -6.14 12.13
CA TYR A 65 -25.02 -7.00 12.66
C TYR A 65 -24.72 -8.20 11.77
N LYS A 66 -25.70 -8.65 10.98
CA LYS A 66 -25.48 -9.69 9.98
C LYS A 66 -24.68 -9.16 8.78
N LEU A 67 -25.01 -7.96 8.29
CA LEU A 67 -24.27 -7.26 7.25
C LEU A 67 -22.81 -7.05 7.65
N ILE A 68 -22.55 -6.46 8.84
CA ILE A 68 -21.18 -6.23 9.34
C ILE A 68 -20.41 -7.54 9.48
N GLN A 69 -21.07 -8.61 9.93
CA GLN A 69 -20.45 -9.93 10.00
C GLN A 69 -20.06 -10.48 8.62
N MET A 70 -20.87 -10.24 7.59
CA MET A 70 -20.60 -10.72 6.22
C MET A 70 -19.51 -9.89 5.53
N GLU A 71 -19.51 -8.58 5.75
CA GLU A 71 -18.59 -7.64 5.12
C GLU A 71 -17.18 -7.73 5.72
N TYR A 72 -17.08 -7.57 7.04
CA TYR A 72 -15.79 -7.46 7.75
C TYR A 72 -15.32 -8.79 8.37
N GLY A 73 -16.18 -9.81 8.35
CA GLY A 73 -15.81 -11.16 8.77
C GLY A 73 -15.25 -11.23 10.20
N PRO A 74 -14.02 -11.75 10.40
CA PRO A 74 -13.41 -11.88 11.73
C PRO A 74 -13.24 -10.56 12.50
N GLU A 75 -13.08 -9.42 11.81
CA GLU A 75 -12.72 -8.13 12.43
C GLU A 75 -13.76 -7.70 13.48
N PHE A 76 -15.04 -7.73 13.11
CA PHE A 76 -16.16 -7.42 14.01
C PHE A 76 -16.93 -8.67 14.45
N GLY A 77 -16.45 -9.87 14.11
CA GLY A 77 -17.17 -11.13 14.31
C GLY A 77 -17.59 -11.36 15.77
N ALA A 78 -16.71 -11.09 16.73
CA ALA A 78 -17.01 -11.26 18.15
C ALA A 78 -18.08 -10.27 18.66
N ILE A 79 -18.05 -9.01 18.21
CA ILE A 79 -19.03 -7.98 18.57
C ILE A 79 -20.39 -8.36 17.98
N CYS A 80 -20.42 -8.71 16.69
CA CYS A 80 -21.64 -9.12 15.99
C CYS A 80 -22.26 -10.38 16.61
N GLN A 81 -21.47 -11.40 16.94
CA GLN A 81 -21.97 -12.61 17.59
C GLN A 81 -22.61 -12.32 18.95
N ARG A 82 -21.98 -11.48 19.79
CA ARG A 82 -22.54 -11.07 21.09
C ARG A 82 -23.85 -10.31 20.91
N ALA A 83 -23.89 -9.37 19.96
CA ALA A 83 -25.09 -8.60 19.67
C ALA A 83 -26.22 -9.52 19.15
N LEU A 84 -25.98 -10.33 18.11
CA LEU A 84 -26.98 -11.25 17.57
C LEU A 84 -27.53 -12.23 18.63
N ALA A 85 -26.67 -12.75 19.52
CA ALA A 85 -27.12 -13.58 20.64
C ALA A 85 -28.05 -12.83 21.61
N LYS A 86 -27.77 -11.55 21.89
CA LYS A 86 -28.62 -10.69 22.71
C LYS A 86 -29.99 -10.43 22.06
N TYR A 87 -30.04 -10.30 20.74
CA TYR A 87 -31.28 -10.08 19.99
C TYR A 87 -32.12 -11.35 19.91
N ALA A 88 -31.47 -12.51 19.71
CA ALA A 88 -32.13 -13.82 19.77
C ALA A 88 -32.77 -14.06 21.15
N LEU A 89 -32.10 -13.69 22.25
CA LEU A 89 -32.69 -13.75 23.60
C LEU A 89 -33.89 -12.80 23.79
N ALA A 90 -33.95 -11.72 23.02
CA ALA A 90 -35.09 -10.79 22.99
C ALA A 90 -36.21 -11.24 22.03
N GLY A 91 -36.07 -12.40 21.38
CA GLY A 91 -37.04 -12.90 20.40
C GLY A 91 -36.99 -12.18 19.04
N ILE A 92 -35.90 -11.46 18.75
CA ILE A 92 -35.67 -10.82 17.44
C ILE A 92 -34.77 -11.75 16.64
N GLU A 93 -35.31 -12.32 15.57
CA GLU A 93 -34.53 -13.12 14.64
C GLU A 93 -33.83 -12.21 13.61
N PRO A 94 -32.58 -12.53 13.22
CA PRO A 94 -31.90 -11.81 12.16
C PRO A 94 -32.50 -12.17 10.81
N GLU A 95 -33.48 -11.39 10.37
CA GLU A 95 -33.88 -11.37 8.96
C GLU A 95 -32.98 -10.39 8.22
N PHE A 96 -31.94 -10.92 7.58
CA PHE A 96 -31.22 -10.19 6.53
C PHE A 96 -31.81 -10.66 5.20
N PRO A 97 -32.14 -9.75 4.26
CA PRO A 97 -32.60 -10.15 2.93
C PRO A 97 -31.62 -11.19 2.36
N PRO A 98 -32.09 -12.29 1.75
CA PRO A 98 -31.17 -13.18 1.08
C PRO A 98 -30.47 -12.35 0.01
N ALA A 99 -29.14 -12.24 0.13
CA ALA A 99 -28.30 -11.51 -0.82
C ALA A 99 -28.55 -11.97 -2.27
N PHE A 100 -29.09 -13.18 -2.46
CA PHE A 100 -29.18 -13.80 -3.77
C PHE A 100 -30.44 -14.68 -3.99
N LYS A 101 -31.31 -14.25 -4.91
CA LYS A 101 -32.34 -15.06 -5.58
C LYS A 101 -32.60 -14.56 -7.00
N HIS A 102 -31.54 -14.26 -7.74
CA HIS A 102 -31.65 -13.77 -9.11
C HIS A 102 -30.94 -14.71 -10.06
N ASP A 103 -31.53 -14.90 -11.24
CA ASP A 103 -30.95 -15.71 -12.30
C ASP A 103 -29.94 -14.86 -13.07
N PHE A 104 -28.74 -15.41 -13.36
CA PHE A 104 -27.74 -14.71 -14.16
C PHE A 104 -28.35 -14.34 -15.52
N TYR A 105 -28.30 -13.05 -15.86
CA TYR A 105 -28.83 -12.55 -17.13
C TYR A 105 -27.72 -12.42 -18.17
N ARG A 106 -26.77 -11.52 -17.92
CA ARG A 106 -25.63 -11.22 -18.80
C ARG A 106 -24.59 -10.38 -18.07
N ALA A 107 -23.33 -10.46 -18.49
CA ALA A 107 -22.29 -9.55 -18.04
C ALA A 107 -21.60 -8.87 -19.23
N PHE A 108 -21.01 -7.71 -18.98
CA PHE A 108 -20.18 -6.96 -19.94
C PHE A 108 -18.93 -6.43 -19.25
N ALA A 109 -17.78 -6.44 -19.91
CA ALA A 109 -16.60 -5.72 -19.44
C ALA A 109 -15.94 -4.90 -20.53
N SER A 110 -15.19 -3.88 -20.09
CA SER A 110 -14.44 -3.02 -20.99
C SER A 110 -13.22 -3.75 -21.54
N VAL A 111 -12.92 -3.51 -22.82
CA VAL A 111 -11.75 -4.06 -23.51
C VAL A 111 -10.52 -3.20 -23.22
N THR A 112 -10.21 -2.99 -21.93
CA THR A 112 -9.16 -2.07 -21.47
C THR A 112 -8.10 -2.75 -20.59
N ARG A 113 -8.05 -4.09 -20.56
CA ARG A 113 -7.15 -4.87 -19.68
C ARG A 113 -5.67 -4.46 -19.78
N HIS A 114 -5.23 -4.02 -20.96
CA HIS A 114 -3.88 -3.54 -21.25
C HIS A 114 -3.46 -2.29 -20.46
N THR A 115 -4.43 -1.51 -19.98
CA THR A 115 -4.20 -0.34 -19.12
C THR A 115 -4.02 -0.71 -17.65
N GLY A 116 -4.28 -1.97 -17.28
CA GLY A 116 -4.35 -2.39 -15.88
C GLY A 116 -5.66 -2.00 -15.18
N ARG A 117 -6.62 -1.39 -15.87
CA ARG A 117 -7.96 -1.07 -15.31
C ARG A 117 -9.09 -1.51 -16.24
N MET A 118 -10.22 -1.92 -15.68
CA MET A 118 -11.43 -2.27 -16.43
C MET A 118 -12.71 -2.02 -15.65
N THR A 119 -13.80 -1.80 -16.37
CA THR A 119 -15.16 -1.82 -15.82
C THR A 119 -15.81 -3.17 -16.11
N LEU A 120 -16.55 -3.71 -15.15
CA LEU A 120 -17.31 -4.94 -15.29
C LEU A 120 -18.73 -4.73 -14.76
N ASP A 121 -19.74 -4.98 -15.59
CA ASP A 121 -21.14 -4.95 -15.22
C ASP A 121 -21.69 -6.38 -15.24
N VAL A 122 -22.27 -6.83 -14.13
CA VAL A 122 -22.95 -8.13 -14.03
C VAL A 122 -24.43 -7.91 -13.75
N ALA A 123 -25.28 -8.31 -14.69
CA ALA A 123 -26.72 -8.18 -14.56
C ALA A 123 -27.40 -9.49 -14.17
N TRP A 124 -28.36 -9.35 -13.28
CA TRP A 124 -29.17 -10.42 -12.71
C TRP A 124 -30.65 -10.13 -12.93
N LEU A 125 -31.42 -11.16 -13.29
CA LEU A 125 -32.84 -11.03 -13.56
C LEU A 125 -33.66 -11.13 -12.27
N LYS A 126 -34.40 -10.06 -11.94
CA LYS A 126 -35.37 -10.04 -10.85
C LYS A 126 -36.67 -10.76 -11.25
N PRO A 127 -37.44 -11.30 -10.29
CA PRO A 127 -38.72 -11.96 -10.58
C PRO A 127 -39.78 -11.08 -11.27
N ASP A 128 -39.65 -9.76 -11.16
CA ASP A 128 -40.52 -8.78 -11.80
C ASP A 128 -40.11 -8.45 -13.25
N GLY A 129 -39.03 -9.06 -13.75
CA GLY A 129 -38.49 -8.87 -15.08
C GLY A 129 -37.55 -7.66 -15.24
N ARG A 130 -37.27 -6.92 -14.17
CA ARG A 130 -36.22 -5.88 -14.16
C ARG A 130 -34.86 -6.50 -13.89
N LEU A 131 -33.80 -5.74 -14.17
CA LEU A 131 -32.44 -6.13 -13.89
C LEU A 131 -31.95 -5.50 -12.58
N TYR A 132 -31.16 -6.29 -11.85
CA TYR A 132 -30.27 -5.83 -10.81
C TYR A 132 -28.86 -5.88 -11.37
N VAL A 133 -28.17 -4.75 -11.45
CA VAL A 133 -26.85 -4.66 -12.07
C VAL A 133 -25.82 -4.35 -11.01
N GLU A 134 -24.78 -5.17 -10.96
CA GLU A 134 -23.60 -4.99 -10.13
C GLU A 134 -22.48 -4.43 -10.99
N CYS A 135 -21.97 -3.25 -10.64
CA CYS A 135 -20.95 -2.53 -11.39
C CYS A 135 -19.65 -2.52 -10.61
N PHE A 136 -18.57 -3.00 -11.24
CA PHE A 136 -17.25 -3.09 -10.68
C PHE A 136 -16.28 -2.20 -11.46
N TYR A 137 -15.41 -1.50 -10.73
CA TYR A 137 -14.17 -0.96 -11.27
C TYR A 137 -13.01 -1.80 -10.75
N LEU A 138 -12.36 -2.52 -11.66
CA LEU A 138 -11.28 -3.45 -11.35
C LEU A 138 -9.94 -2.85 -11.78
N ALA A 139 -8.96 -2.90 -10.89
CA ALA A 139 -7.59 -2.51 -11.10
C ALA A 139 -6.66 -3.71 -10.85
N PHE A 140 -5.70 -3.93 -11.74
CA PHE A 140 -4.70 -4.99 -11.66
C PHE A 140 -3.37 -4.40 -11.18
N GLY A 141 -3.45 -3.78 -9.99
CA GLY A 141 -2.38 -3.04 -9.32
C GLY A 141 -2.67 -2.94 -7.81
N PRO A 142 -2.16 -1.93 -7.10
CA PRO A 142 -2.44 -1.69 -5.68
C PRO A 142 -3.92 -1.72 -5.29
N ASP A 143 -4.80 -1.21 -6.15
CA ASP A 143 -6.20 -0.95 -5.78
C ASP A 143 -7.13 -2.18 -5.91
N GLY A 144 -6.77 -3.20 -6.68
CA GLY A 144 -7.57 -4.44 -6.83
C GLY A 144 -9.03 -4.20 -7.24
N VAL A 145 -10.00 -4.74 -6.50
CA VAL A 145 -11.41 -4.33 -6.59
C VAL A 145 -11.55 -2.95 -5.97
N HIS A 146 -11.39 -1.92 -6.80
CA HIS A 146 -11.31 -0.53 -6.36
C HIS A 146 -12.69 0.08 -6.06
N SER A 147 -13.69 -0.17 -6.90
CA SER A 147 -15.05 0.31 -6.65
C SER A 147 -16.12 -0.73 -6.98
N PHE A 148 -17.20 -0.69 -6.21
CA PHE A 148 -18.37 -1.54 -6.38
C PHE A 148 -19.63 -0.77 -6.02
N PHE A 149 -20.61 -0.76 -6.91
CA PHE A 149 -21.93 -0.21 -6.65
C PHE A 149 -23.00 -1.00 -7.41
N VAL A 150 -24.25 -0.74 -7.07
CA VAL A 150 -25.39 -1.49 -7.61
C VAL A 150 -26.42 -0.55 -8.19
N ILE A 151 -27.02 -0.96 -9.30
CA ILE A 151 -28.16 -0.27 -9.90
C ILE A 151 -29.37 -1.18 -9.76
N GLU A 152 -30.32 -0.75 -8.93
CA GLU A 152 -31.58 -1.46 -8.77
C GLU A 152 -32.56 -1.12 -9.91
N ASP A 153 -33.33 -2.12 -10.34
CA ASP A 153 -34.52 -1.94 -11.18
C ASP A 153 -34.28 -1.43 -12.62
N MET A 154 -33.10 -1.70 -13.20
CA MET A 154 -32.78 -1.30 -14.57
C MET A 154 -33.61 -2.08 -15.61
N PRO A 155 -34.22 -1.41 -16.62
CA PRO A 155 -34.89 -2.09 -17.72
C PRO A 155 -33.90 -2.88 -18.60
N ALA A 156 -34.20 -4.14 -18.92
CA ALA A 156 -33.30 -4.98 -19.72
C ALA A 156 -32.95 -4.42 -21.11
N ARG A 157 -33.89 -3.68 -21.71
CA ARG A 157 -33.66 -3.01 -23.00
C ARG A 157 -32.66 -1.85 -22.89
N GLU A 158 -32.72 -1.10 -21.80
CA GLU A 158 -31.81 0.02 -21.52
C GLU A 158 -30.41 -0.52 -21.26
N TYR A 159 -30.28 -1.53 -20.41
CA TYR A 159 -29.02 -2.21 -20.15
C TYR A 159 -28.32 -2.68 -21.44
N LEU A 160 -29.03 -3.41 -22.30
CA LEU A 160 -28.46 -3.87 -23.57
C LEU A 160 -28.14 -2.70 -24.51
N SER A 161 -29.02 -1.71 -24.63
CA SER A 161 -28.82 -0.58 -25.51
C SER A 161 -27.57 0.22 -25.13
N ASP A 162 -27.41 0.54 -23.84
CA ASP A 162 -26.30 1.35 -23.36
C ASP A 162 -24.96 0.66 -23.62
N ARG A 163 -24.86 -0.64 -23.28
CA ARG A 163 -23.62 -1.42 -23.40
C ARG A 163 -23.31 -1.83 -24.84
N GLU A 164 -24.32 -2.01 -25.70
CA GLU A 164 -24.12 -2.23 -27.14
C GLU A 164 -23.73 -0.94 -27.89
N THR A 165 -24.12 0.23 -27.38
CA THR A 165 -23.71 1.53 -27.95
C THR A 165 -22.32 1.98 -27.52
N GLN A 166 -21.81 1.49 -26.38
CA GLN A 166 -20.43 1.70 -25.97
C GLN A 166 -19.50 0.79 -26.80
N ALA A 167 -18.65 1.40 -27.62
CA ALA A 167 -17.78 0.67 -28.55
C ALA A 167 -16.79 -0.28 -27.86
N ASP A 168 -16.55 -0.09 -26.55
CA ASP A 168 -15.47 -0.73 -25.81
C ASP A 168 -15.95 -1.80 -24.82
N MET A 169 -17.22 -2.22 -24.84
CA MET A 169 -17.77 -3.24 -23.94
C MET A 169 -18.05 -4.57 -24.66
N VAL A 170 -17.61 -5.69 -24.07
CA VAL A 170 -17.81 -7.04 -24.61
C VAL A 170 -18.56 -7.91 -23.61
N ALA A 171 -19.49 -8.73 -24.12
CA ALA A 171 -20.28 -9.63 -23.29
C ALA A 171 -19.46 -10.82 -22.78
N LEU A 172 -19.73 -11.22 -21.54
CA LEU A 172 -18.99 -12.26 -20.82
C LEU A 172 -19.92 -13.34 -20.25
N SER A 173 -19.36 -14.50 -19.96
CA SER A 173 -19.99 -15.51 -19.13
C SER A 173 -19.91 -15.16 -17.64
N TYR A 174 -20.72 -15.84 -16.83
CA TYR A 174 -20.65 -15.73 -15.37
C TYR A 174 -19.28 -16.17 -14.85
N GLU A 175 -18.73 -17.27 -15.38
CA GLU A 175 -17.44 -17.81 -14.97
C GLU A 175 -16.28 -16.85 -15.31
N GLU A 176 -16.35 -16.18 -16.46
CA GLU A 176 -15.39 -15.13 -16.84
C GLU A 176 -15.48 -13.93 -15.89
N SER A 177 -16.70 -13.55 -15.49
CA SER A 177 -16.92 -12.48 -14.52
C SER A 177 -16.31 -12.84 -13.15
N CYS A 178 -16.54 -14.07 -12.67
CA CYS A 178 -15.91 -14.58 -11.45
C CYS A 178 -14.38 -14.52 -11.52
N LEU A 179 -13.80 -14.93 -12.64
CA LEU A 179 -12.35 -14.94 -12.85
C LEU A 179 -11.75 -13.53 -12.77
N LEU A 180 -12.38 -12.54 -13.40
CA LEU A 180 -11.91 -11.14 -13.39
C LEU A 180 -11.97 -10.54 -11.97
N VAL A 181 -13.09 -10.76 -11.26
CA VAL A 181 -13.26 -10.28 -9.88
C VAL A 181 -12.27 -10.96 -8.93
N GLN A 182 -12.07 -12.29 -9.06
CA GLN A 182 -11.08 -13.01 -8.25
C GLN A 182 -9.65 -12.53 -8.53
N ASP A 183 -9.29 -12.32 -9.80
CA ASP A 183 -7.96 -11.85 -10.18
C ASP A 183 -7.68 -10.47 -9.56
N ALA A 184 -8.60 -9.51 -9.70
CA ALA A 184 -8.49 -8.19 -9.08
C ALA A 184 -8.44 -8.26 -7.54
N TYR A 185 -9.30 -9.07 -6.91
CA TYR A 185 -9.30 -9.25 -5.45
C TYR A 185 -7.99 -9.86 -4.92
N ASN A 186 -7.34 -10.73 -5.70
CA ASN A 186 -6.04 -11.28 -5.33
C ASN A 186 -4.95 -10.21 -5.27
N PHE A 187 -5.08 -9.10 -6.02
CA PHE A 187 -4.20 -7.95 -5.84
C PHE A 187 -4.46 -7.27 -4.50
N ASN A 188 -5.72 -7.06 -4.09
CA ASN A 188 -6.01 -6.50 -2.76
C ASN A 188 -5.38 -7.33 -1.65
N VAL A 189 -5.54 -8.66 -1.72
CA VAL A 189 -4.91 -9.57 -0.74
C VAL A 189 -3.40 -9.45 -0.79
N ARG A 190 -2.78 -9.63 -1.97
CA ARG A 190 -1.31 -9.63 -2.12
C ARG A 190 -0.66 -8.33 -1.64
N LEU A 191 -1.33 -7.19 -1.85
CA LEU A 191 -0.84 -5.86 -1.52
C LEU A 191 -1.40 -5.34 -0.20
N MET A 192 -2.20 -6.15 0.51
CA MET A 192 -2.88 -5.80 1.76
C MET A 192 -3.67 -4.50 1.70
N SER A 193 -4.18 -4.16 0.52
CA SER A 193 -5.08 -3.04 0.32
C SER A 193 -6.51 -3.48 0.62
N ARG A 194 -7.34 -2.48 0.88
CA ARG A 194 -8.72 -2.72 1.20
C ARG A 194 -9.55 -2.83 -0.08
N PRO A 195 -10.33 -3.91 -0.28
CA PRO A 195 -11.27 -3.98 -1.40
C PRO A 195 -12.46 -3.04 -1.15
N ALA A 196 -13.12 -2.65 -2.24
CA ALA A 196 -14.37 -1.88 -2.20
C ALA A 196 -15.41 -2.50 -1.26
N LEU A 197 -16.26 -1.66 -0.66
CA LEU A 197 -17.38 -2.14 0.16
C LEU A 197 -18.36 -2.96 -0.70
N GLY A 198 -19.05 -3.92 -0.07
CA GLY A 198 -20.05 -4.75 -0.74
C GLY A 198 -19.64 -6.20 -0.91
N LYS A 199 -18.60 -6.65 -0.20
CA LYS A 199 -18.16 -8.05 -0.19
C LYS A 199 -19.31 -8.99 0.12
N PHE A 200 -20.25 -8.60 0.98
CA PHE A 200 -21.45 -9.40 1.25
C PHE A 200 -22.28 -9.76 0.00
N LEU A 201 -22.17 -8.99 -1.09
CA LEU A 201 -22.81 -9.24 -2.39
C LEU A 201 -21.86 -10.00 -3.32
N TYR A 202 -20.66 -9.49 -3.54
CA TYR A 202 -19.74 -10.07 -4.52
C TYR A 202 -18.93 -11.27 -4.00
N GLN A 203 -19.16 -11.72 -2.77
CA GLN A 203 -18.57 -12.97 -2.23
C GLN A 203 -18.87 -14.18 -3.12
N ILE A 204 -20.00 -14.19 -3.84
CA ILE A 204 -20.36 -15.27 -4.76
C ILE A 204 -19.32 -15.48 -5.87
N TYR A 205 -18.70 -14.38 -6.33
CA TYR A 205 -17.66 -14.42 -7.36
C TYR A 205 -16.35 -14.95 -6.77
N LEU A 206 -16.06 -14.59 -5.51
CA LEU A 206 -14.84 -14.99 -4.80
C LEU A 206 -14.85 -16.48 -4.39
N GLU A 207 -16.03 -17.05 -4.16
CA GLU A 207 -16.19 -18.44 -3.72
C GLU A 207 -16.41 -19.44 -4.86
N GLU A 208 -16.52 -18.98 -6.11
CA GLU A 208 -16.75 -19.83 -7.27
C GLU A 208 -15.54 -20.77 -7.51
N LYS A 209 -15.79 -22.08 -7.46
CA LYS A 209 -14.74 -23.12 -7.54
C LYS A 209 -14.61 -23.75 -8.92
N ASN A 210 -15.60 -23.55 -9.79
CA ASN A 210 -15.65 -24.18 -11.11
C ASN A 210 -14.87 -23.41 -12.19
N LEU A 211 -13.77 -22.76 -11.83
CA LEU A 211 -12.94 -21.99 -12.77
C LEU A 211 -11.79 -22.81 -13.38
N ALA A 212 -11.60 -24.06 -12.96
CA ALA A 212 -10.47 -24.90 -13.37
C ALA A 212 -10.41 -25.20 -14.87
N GLU A 213 -11.54 -25.09 -15.58
CA GLU A 213 -11.61 -25.27 -17.04
C GLU A 213 -11.24 -24.00 -17.83
N LEU A 214 -11.26 -22.83 -17.17
CA LEU A 214 -10.90 -21.57 -17.81
C LEU A 214 -9.38 -21.40 -17.86
N CYS A 215 -8.87 -21.19 -19.06
CA CYS A 215 -7.49 -20.74 -19.22
C CYS A 215 -7.44 -19.23 -18.96
N VAL A 216 -7.09 -18.85 -17.72
CA VAL A 216 -6.95 -17.44 -17.25
C VAL A 216 -6.27 -16.57 -18.30
N VAL A 217 -5.14 -17.02 -18.83
CA VAL A 217 -4.35 -16.34 -19.85
C VAL A 217 -5.16 -16.02 -21.12
N LYS A 218 -5.98 -16.98 -21.59
CA LYS A 218 -6.82 -16.80 -22.77
C LYS A 218 -8.01 -15.88 -22.53
N VAL A 219 -8.57 -15.92 -21.32
CA VAL A 219 -9.67 -15.04 -20.92
C VAL A 219 -9.18 -13.59 -20.85
N LEU A 220 -8.04 -13.36 -20.18
CA LEU A 220 -7.46 -12.01 -20.07
C LEU A 220 -7.06 -11.40 -21.42
N GLY A 221 -6.53 -12.21 -22.33
CA GLY A 221 -6.15 -11.75 -23.68
C GLY A 221 -7.34 -11.32 -24.55
N GLN A 222 -8.57 -11.76 -24.24
CA GLN A 222 -9.77 -11.37 -25.00
C GLN A 222 -10.26 -9.96 -24.67
N TYR A 223 -9.91 -9.44 -23.49
CA TYR A 223 -10.31 -8.11 -23.03
C TYR A 223 -9.26 -7.03 -23.32
N CYS A 224 -8.48 -7.26 -24.37
CA CYS A 224 -7.54 -6.30 -24.93
C CYS A 224 -7.95 -5.92 -26.35
N PRO A 225 -7.88 -4.62 -26.69
CA PRO A 225 -8.14 -4.20 -28.06
C PRO A 225 -6.93 -4.61 -28.91
N PRO A 226 -7.05 -4.64 -30.24
CA PRO A 226 -5.92 -4.85 -31.13
C PRO A 226 -4.82 -3.80 -30.88
N LEU A 227 -3.75 -4.20 -30.19
CA LEU A 227 -2.65 -3.29 -29.84
C LEU A 227 -1.63 -3.20 -30.97
N SER A 228 -1.14 -2.00 -31.22
CA SER A 228 0.05 -1.82 -32.06
C SER A 228 1.28 -2.43 -31.35
N PRO A 229 2.33 -2.83 -32.09
CA PRO A 229 3.56 -3.37 -31.50
C PRO A 229 4.15 -2.47 -30.40
N ARG A 230 4.10 -1.14 -30.58
CA ARG A 230 4.54 -0.16 -29.57
C ARG A 230 3.69 -0.22 -28.31
N LEU A 231 2.36 -0.20 -28.46
CA LEU A 231 1.43 -0.23 -27.33
C LEU A 231 1.54 -1.54 -26.54
N LEU A 232 1.77 -2.67 -27.22
CA LEU A 232 1.96 -3.97 -26.57
C LEU A 232 3.21 -4.01 -25.68
N VAL A 233 4.33 -3.42 -26.13
CA VAL A 233 5.55 -3.37 -25.30
C VAL A 233 5.44 -2.34 -24.18
N ASN A 234 4.76 -1.21 -24.40
CA ASN A 234 4.48 -0.27 -23.33
C ASN A 234 3.53 -0.88 -22.27
N SER A 235 2.50 -1.63 -22.67
CA SER A 235 1.63 -2.36 -21.74
C SER A 235 2.36 -3.47 -20.99
N PHE A 236 3.35 -4.11 -21.61
CA PHE A 236 4.27 -5.03 -20.93
C PHE A 236 5.02 -4.34 -19.78
N PHE A 237 5.61 -3.17 -19.99
CA PHE A 237 6.29 -2.43 -18.91
C PHE A 237 5.32 -2.01 -17.80
N HIS A 238 4.10 -1.62 -18.16
CA HIS A 238 3.08 -1.26 -17.17
C HIS A 238 2.71 -2.46 -16.29
N ALA A 239 2.42 -3.60 -16.91
CA ALA A 239 2.11 -4.83 -16.19
C ALA A 239 3.29 -5.33 -15.34
N LEU A 240 4.54 -5.12 -15.79
CA LEU A 240 5.71 -5.42 -14.99
C LEU A 240 5.80 -4.53 -13.74
N ARG A 241 5.53 -3.21 -13.87
CA ARG A 241 5.45 -2.29 -12.73
C ARG A 241 4.40 -2.74 -11.70
N CYS A 242 3.22 -3.15 -12.17
CA CYS A 242 2.13 -3.62 -11.31
C CYS A 242 2.29 -5.07 -10.84
N GLN A 243 3.35 -5.78 -11.27
CA GLN A 243 3.54 -7.22 -11.02
C GLN A 243 2.35 -8.08 -11.47
N ASP A 244 1.76 -7.71 -12.60
CA ASP A 244 0.61 -8.36 -13.20
C ASP A 244 1.05 -9.48 -14.15
N PHE A 245 1.53 -10.57 -13.54
CA PHE A 245 2.04 -11.71 -14.28
C PHE A 245 0.98 -12.38 -15.15
N ASN A 246 -0.28 -12.39 -14.71
CA ASN A 246 -1.38 -13.01 -15.44
C ASN A 246 -1.60 -12.33 -16.80
N TYR A 247 -1.58 -11.00 -16.85
CA TYR A 247 -1.60 -10.27 -18.12
C TYR A 247 -0.32 -10.44 -18.92
N LEU A 248 0.86 -10.38 -18.29
CA LEU A 248 2.13 -10.61 -18.98
C LEU A 248 2.11 -11.94 -19.75
N PHE A 249 1.62 -13.01 -19.13
CA PHE A 249 1.48 -14.30 -19.80
C PHE A 249 0.50 -14.28 -20.99
N SER A 250 -0.51 -13.41 -20.98
CA SER A 250 -1.52 -13.32 -22.05
C SER A 250 -1.02 -12.70 -23.34
N ILE A 251 0.03 -11.87 -23.26
CA ILE A 251 0.61 -11.16 -24.41
C ILE A 251 1.85 -11.87 -24.98
N LEU A 252 2.19 -13.05 -24.45
CA LEU A 252 3.34 -13.84 -24.86
C LEU A 252 2.92 -15.06 -25.67
N ASP A 253 3.79 -15.51 -26.56
CA ASP A 253 3.55 -16.72 -27.35
C ASP A 253 3.75 -18.00 -26.52
N GLU A 254 2.64 -18.66 -26.20
CA GLU A 254 2.57 -19.95 -25.48
C GLU A 254 3.42 -21.06 -26.14
N THR A 255 3.71 -20.96 -27.44
CA THR A 255 4.51 -21.98 -28.16
C THR A 255 6.01 -21.82 -27.95
N SER A 256 6.45 -20.64 -27.55
CA SER A 256 7.87 -20.29 -27.44
C SER A 256 8.42 -20.50 -26.02
N TYR A 257 7.58 -20.34 -24.98
CA TYR A 257 7.99 -20.47 -23.58
C TYR A 257 6.94 -21.13 -22.67
N THR A 258 7.39 -21.99 -21.76
CA THR A 258 6.56 -22.36 -20.60
C THR A 258 6.55 -21.22 -19.57
N GLN A 259 5.45 -21.04 -18.82
CA GLN A 259 5.32 -19.98 -17.79
C GLN A 259 6.52 -19.93 -16.82
N ALA A 260 7.03 -21.10 -16.42
CA ALA A 260 8.19 -21.19 -15.51
C ALA A 260 9.51 -20.72 -16.16
N GLN A 261 9.73 -21.04 -17.43
CA GLN A 261 10.91 -20.57 -18.18
C GLN A 261 10.86 -19.07 -18.42
N LEU A 262 9.67 -18.54 -18.70
CA LEU A 262 9.48 -17.13 -18.92
C LEU A 262 9.63 -16.33 -17.61
N LEU A 263 9.05 -16.79 -16.50
CA LEU A 263 9.32 -16.18 -15.19
C LEU A 263 10.81 -16.20 -14.89
N GLN A 264 11.51 -17.28 -15.20
CA GLN A 264 12.96 -17.35 -15.04
C GLN A 264 13.69 -16.36 -15.97
N GLN A 265 13.21 -16.17 -17.21
CA GLN A 265 13.77 -15.20 -18.16
C GLN A 265 13.53 -13.77 -17.67
N ILE A 266 12.29 -13.39 -17.35
CA ILE A 266 11.94 -12.08 -16.75
C ILE A 266 12.74 -11.84 -15.48
N ASN A 267 12.85 -12.85 -14.60
CA ASN A 267 13.67 -12.74 -13.38
C ASN A 267 15.14 -12.49 -13.69
N ARG A 268 15.69 -13.11 -14.74
CA ARG A 268 17.08 -12.94 -15.16
C ARG A 268 17.33 -11.63 -15.92
N THR A 269 16.38 -11.17 -16.73
CA THR A 269 16.56 -10.01 -17.61
C THR A 269 16.08 -8.70 -16.98
N MET A 270 15.04 -8.74 -16.16
CA MET A 270 14.37 -7.54 -15.63
C MET A 270 14.56 -7.33 -14.13
N ASN A 271 14.94 -8.38 -13.37
CA ASN A 271 15.00 -8.37 -11.91
C ASN A 271 13.72 -7.75 -11.28
N PRO A 272 12.56 -8.43 -11.30
CA PRO A 272 11.27 -7.86 -10.91
C PRO A 272 11.14 -7.47 -9.42
N GLY A 273 12.15 -7.76 -8.59
CA GLY A 273 12.27 -7.16 -7.25
C GLY A 273 12.86 -5.73 -7.26
N ALA A 274 13.39 -5.28 -8.40
CA ALA A 274 13.81 -3.91 -8.63
C ALA A 274 12.61 -3.05 -9.00
N LEU A 275 12.60 -1.83 -8.47
CA LEU A 275 11.55 -0.87 -8.79
C LEU A 275 11.74 -0.35 -10.22
N LEU A 276 10.73 -0.53 -11.07
CA LEU A 276 10.71 0.02 -12.43
C LEU A 276 10.30 1.50 -12.39
N LEU A 277 11.24 2.39 -12.73
CA LEU A 277 11.03 3.84 -12.75
C LEU A 277 10.60 4.35 -14.13
N GLU A 278 11.21 3.82 -15.18
CA GLU A 278 10.85 4.15 -16.56
C GLU A 278 10.93 2.89 -17.42
N GLY A 279 10.00 2.75 -18.36
CA GLY A 279 9.96 1.67 -19.33
C GLY A 279 9.22 2.14 -20.58
N ARG A 280 9.95 2.32 -21.69
CA ARG A 280 9.36 2.86 -22.92
C ARG A 280 9.99 2.30 -24.18
N VAL A 281 9.20 2.28 -25.24
CA VAL A 281 9.63 1.95 -26.59
C VAL A 281 10.34 3.13 -27.25
N ASP A 282 11.56 2.92 -27.72
CA ASP A 282 12.30 3.89 -28.52
C ASP A 282 11.91 3.78 -29.99
N GLU A 283 12.06 2.57 -30.54
CA GLU A 283 12.01 2.35 -31.99
C GLU A 283 11.29 1.03 -32.30
N VAL A 284 10.46 1.05 -33.34
CA VAL A 284 9.78 -0.13 -33.87
C VAL A 284 10.27 -0.37 -35.31
N LYS A 285 10.86 -1.53 -35.56
CA LYS A 285 11.29 -1.99 -36.90
C LYS A 285 10.56 -3.27 -37.23
N GLY A 286 9.77 -3.30 -38.31
CA GLY A 286 9.02 -4.51 -38.61
C GLY A 286 8.43 -4.57 -40.00
N SER A 287 7.93 -5.76 -40.31
CA SER A 287 7.10 -6.07 -41.47
C SER A 287 5.63 -6.21 -41.03
N ALA A 288 4.76 -6.63 -41.94
CA ALA A 288 3.35 -6.88 -41.63
C ALA A 288 3.11 -8.07 -40.66
N TYR A 289 4.09 -8.97 -40.50
CA TYR A 289 3.93 -10.22 -39.74
C TYR A 289 4.90 -10.37 -38.57
N SER A 290 5.98 -9.60 -38.55
CA SER A 290 7.00 -9.63 -37.50
C SER A 290 7.51 -8.23 -37.21
N ALA A 291 7.80 -7.94 -35.94
CA ALA A 291 8.39 -6.68 -35.51
C ALA A 291 9.50 -6.94 -34.48
N SER A 292 10.53 -6.10 -34.56
CA SER A 292 11.61 -5.98 -33.59
C SER A 292 11.52 -4.59 -32.98
N ILE A 293 11.51 -4.52 -31.66
CA ILE A 293 11.28 -3.29 -30.92
C ILE A 293 12.46 -3.04 -30.00
N ASN A 294 13.09 -1.89 -30.16
CA ASN A 294 14.09 -1.39 -29.23
C ASN A 294 13.37 -0.61 -28.13
N ALA A 295 13.65 -0.96 -26.89
CA ALA A 295 13.11 -0.31 -25.72
C ALA A 295 14.19 -0.18 -24.65
N HIS A 296 13.97 0.69 -23.68
CA HIS A 296 14.80 0.75 -22.48
C HIS A 296 13.96 0.79 -21.23
N ALA A 297 14.60 0.40 -20.13
CA ALA A 297 14.09 0.57 -18.80
C ALA A 297 15.12 1.22 -17.89
N ILE A 298 14.63 1.99 -16.92
CA ILE A 298 15.40 2.48 -15.78
C ILE A 298 14.83 1.81 -14.53
N SER A 299 15.68 1.08 -13.81
CA SER A 299 15.28 0.39 -12.59
C SER A 299 16.17 0.77 -11.40
N LEU A 300 15.56 0.78 -10.22
CA LEU A 300 16.23 1.01 -8.95
C LEU A 300 16.32 -0.31 -8.18
N SER A 301 17.54 -0.72 -7.85
CA SER A 301 17.82 -1.93 -7.06
C SER A 301 18.94 -1.63 -6.07
N GLU A 302 18.73 -1.94 -4.79
CA GLU A 302 19.76 -1.77 -3.73
C GLU A 302 20.40 -0.36 -3.68
N ARG A 303 19.61 0.69 -3.96
CA ARG A 303 20.05 2.10 -4.07
C ARG A 303 20.97 2.41 -5.26
N GLU A 304 21.07 1.49 -6.22
CA GLU A 304 21.76 1.68 -7.48
C GLU A 304 20.75 1.74 -8.62
N VAL A 305 21.03 2.62 -9.59
CA VAL A 305 20.16 2.84 -10.75
C VAL A 305 20.79 2.20 -11.98
N PHE A 306 20.01 1.37 -12.66
CA PHE A 306 20.44 0.67 -13.86
C PHE A 306 19.62 1.16 -15.05
N SER A 307 20.30 1.42 -16.15
CA SER A 307 19.71 1.62 -17.46
C SER A 307 19.93 0.34 -18.26
N SER A 308 18.83 -0.27 -18.68
CA SER A 308 18.82 -1.53 -19.41
C SER A 308 18.18 -1.31 -20.77
N GLU A 309 18.81 -1.83 -21.82
CA GLU A 309 18.33 -1.80 -23.19
C GLU A 309 17.82 -3.19 -23.58
N PHE A 310 16.67 -3.23 -24.24
CA PHE A 310 15.96 -4.43 -24.60
C PHE A 310 15.63 -4.46 -26.08
N VAL A 311 15.66 -5.66 -26.63
CA VAL A 311 15.10 -5.98 -27.93
C VAL A 311 13.95 -6.95 -27.73
N PHE A 312 12.74 -6.51 -28.09
CA PHE A 312 11.57 -7.37 -28.11
C PHE A 312 11.33 -7.88 -29.53
N GLU A 313 11.09 -9.17 -29.66
CA GLU A 313 10.64 -9.80 -30.90
C GLU A 313 9.16 -10.09 -30.81
N LEU A 314 8.39 -9.65 -31.80
CA LEU A 314 6.95 -9.81 -31.86
C LEU A 314 6.56 -10.50 -33.17
N ASN A 315 5.61 -11.42 -33.07
CA ASN A 315 4.97 -12.05 -34.23
C ASN A 315 3.46 -11.82 -34.19
N LYS A 316 2.88 -11.70 -35.38
CA LYS A 316 1.45 -11.51 -35.55
C LYS A 316 0.73 -12.85 -35.44
N LYS A 317 -0.17 -12.99 -34.45
CA LYS A 317 -0.93 -14.22 -34.15
C LYS A 317 -2.08 -14.42 -35.14
N ASP A 318 -2.81 -13.35 -35.41
CA ASP A 318 -3.96 -13.29 -36.32
C ASP A 318 -4.01 -11.92 -37.02
N GLU A 319 -5.08 -11.60 -37.78
CA GLU A 319 -5.15 -10.35 -38.55
C GLU A 319 -5.05 -9.07 -37.70
N ALA A 320 -5.29 -9.15 -36.39
CA ALA A 320 -5.38 -8.00 -35.48
C ALA A 320 -4.33 -8.03 -34.35
N ASN A 321 -3.95 -9.20 -33.85
CA ASN A 321 -3.23 -9.36 -32.59
C ASN A 321 -1.75 -9.70 -32.77
N TRP A 322 -0.91 -9.04 -31.96
CA TRP A 322 0.52 -9.28 -31.84
C TRP A 322 0.83 -10.02 -30.54
N LEU A 323 1.84 -10.89 -30.56
CA LEU A 323 2.38 -11.56 -29.39
C LEU A 323 3.89 -11.33 -29.32
N ILE A 324 4.40 -11.22 -28.09
CA ILE A 324 5.84 -11.16 -27.84
C ILE A 324 6.38 -12.60 -27.86
N THR A 325 7.36 -12.85 -28.73
CA THR A 325 8.01 -14.15 -28.93
C THR A 325 9.41 -14.21 -28.37
N GLY A 326 10.02 -13.08 -28.02
CA GLY A 326 11.37 -13.02 -27.47
C GLY A 326 11.64 -11.70 -26.77
N ILE A 327 12.44 -11.75 -25.69
CA ILE A 327 12.90 -10.58 -24.94
C ILE A 327 14.37 -10.79 -24.64
N ASP A 328 15.22 -9.99 -25.28
CA ASP A 328 16.66 -10.02 -25.11
C ASP A 328 17.16 -8.73 -24.46
N LEU A 329 18.00 -8.87 -23.43
CA LEU A 329 18.73 -7.76 -22.82
C LEU A 329 19.99 -7.49 -23.65
N SER A 330 20.00 -6.39 -24.41
CA SER A 330 21.13 -6.03 -25.27
C SER A 330 22.27 -5.36 -24.49
N GLY A 331 21.95 -4.68 -23.40
CA GLY A 331 22.92 -4.05 -22.53
C GLY A 331 22.32 -3.63 -21.20
N SER A 332 23.13 -3.63 -20.14
CA SER A 332 22.77 -3.03 -18.87
C SER A 332 23.97 -2.27 -18.34
N LYS A 333 23.75 -1.02 -17.95
CA LYS A 333 24.77 -0.14 -17.38
C LYS A 333 24.25 0.45 -16.08
N LYS A 334 25.11 0.50 -15.07
CA LYS A 334 24.88 1.33 -13.90
C LYS A 334 24.97 2.79 -14.33
N LEU A 335 23.97 3.60 -13.99
CA LEU A 335 24.00 5.03 -14.25
C LEU A 335 24.95 5.70 -13.26
N GLU A 336 25.80 6.59 -13.77
CA GLU A 336 26.65 7.43 -12.93
C GLU A 336 25.80 8.40 -12.12
N GLN A 337 26.34 8.87 -11.00
CA GLN A 337 25.62 9.78 -10.09
C GLN A 337 25.19 11.07 -10.80
N ASP A 338 25.98 11.58 -11.76
CA ASP A 338 25.71 12.86 -12.44
C ASP A 338 24.84 12.73 -13.70
N SER A 339 24.36 11.53 -14.03
CA SER A 339 23.51 11.31 -15.21
C SER A 339 22.17 12.01 -15.05
N GLU A 340 21.68 12.70 -16.09
CA GLU A 340 20.35 13.33 -16.11
C GLU A 340 19.20 12.31 -15.93
N LEU A 341 19.43 11.06 -16.32
CA LEU A 341 18.49 9.96 -16.15
C LEU A 341 18.55 9.31 -14.75
N ASN A 342 19.44 9.79 -13.87
CA ASN A 342 19.57 9.23 -12.54
C ASN A 342 18.59 9.94 -11.59
N PRO A 343 17.59 9.23 -11.02
CA PRO A 343 16.65 9.82 -10.06
C PRO A 343 17.33 10.37 -8.79
N PHE A 344 18.57 9.96 -8.48
CA PHE A 344 19.30 10.49 -7.33
C PHE A 344 19.97 11.85 -7.59
N SER A 345 20.23 12.23 -8.85
CA SER A 345 20.72 13.57 -9.20
C SER A 345 19.60 14.56 -9.49
N LEU A 346 18.40 14.06 -9.80
CA LEU A 346 17.24 14.90 -10.04
C LEU A 346 16.68 15.43 -8.72
N GLN A 347 16.65 16.76 -8.62
CA GLN A 347 15.94 17.47 -7.57
C GLN A 347 14.51 17.76 -8.00
N VAL A 348 13.60 17.65 -7.05
CA VAL A 348 12.21 18.07 -7.18
C VAL A 348 11.90 19.11 -6.12
N TYR A 349 10.98 19.98 -6.48
CA TYR A 349 10.41 21.00 -5.61
C TYR A 349 9.08 20.49 -5.10
N CYS A 350 8.86 20.64 -3.80
CA CYS A 350 7.66 20.18 -3.12
C CYS A 350 7.05 21.32 -2.30
N ARG A 351 5.72 21.43 -2.30
CA ARG A 351 4.96 22.36 -1.44
C ARG A 351 3.92 21.56 -0.67
N VAL A 352 3.93 21.73 0.64
CA VAL A 352 3.05 21.01 1.58
C VAL A 352 1.99 21.96 2.10
N TYR A 353 0.77 21.48 2.17
CA TYR A 353 -0.42 22.18 2.63
C TYR A 353 -1.17 21.34 3.65
N GLU A 354 -1.84 22.01 4.58
CA GLU A 354 -2.91 21.42 5.42
C GLU A 354 -4.25 21.67 4.74
N ILE A 355 -5.08 20.64 4.65
CA ILE A 355 -6.40 20.68 4.03
C ILE A 355 -7.40 21.23 5.06
N MET A 356 -8.02 22.36 4.73
CA MET A 356 -9.05 22.99 5.55
C MET A 356 -10.45 22.55 5.13
N ASP A 357 -10.64 22.32 3.83
CA ASP A 357 -11.89 21.85 3.22
C ASP A 357 -11.56 20.95 2.01
N LEU A 358 -11.98 19.69 2.09
CA LEU A 358 -11.69 18.68 1.07
C LEU A 358 -12.61 18.82 -0.15
N ASP A 359 -13.86 19.22 0.04
CA ASP A 359 -14.83 19.33 -1.05
C ASP A 359 -14.45 20.50 -1.96
N GLU A 360 -14.09 21.65 -1.37
CA GLU A 360 -13.59 22.81 -2.12
C GLU A 360 -12.25 22.51 -2.83
N LEU A 361 -11.38 21.67 -2.24
CA LEU A 361 -10.14 21.23 -2.90
C LEU A 361 -10.43 20.45 -4.19
N PHE A 362 -11.37 19.51 -4.16
CA PHE A 362 -11.76 18.74 -5.35
C PHE A 362 -12.37 19.65 -6.43
N GLU A 363 -13.18 20.64 -6.07
CA GLU A 363 -13.71 21.62 -7.05
C GLU A 363 -12.62 22.43 -7.75
N VAL A 364 -11.49 22.69 -7.08
CA VAL A 364 -10.34 23.36 -7.70
C VAL A 364 -9.54 22.39 -8.57
N LEU A 365 -9.34 21.15 -8.11
CA LEU A 365 -8.64 20.10 -8.88
C LEU A 365 -9.36 19.75 -10.18
N ASP A 366 -10.70 19.79 -10.21
CA ASP A 366 -11.51 19.60 -11.42
C ASP A 366 -11.22 20.63 -12.53
N ARG A 367 -10.58 21.75 -12.19
CA ARG A 367 -10.15 22.79 -13.15
C ARG A 367 -8.78 22.49 -13.77
N VAL A 368 -8.07 21.47 -13.29
CA VAL A 368 -6.74 21.08 -13.78
C VAL A 368 -6.89 20.10 -14.93
N ASP A 369 -6.48 20.52 -16.13
CA ASP A 369 -6.47 19.65 -17.30
C ASP A 369 -5.46 18.50 -17.16
N ASN A 370 -5.81 17.32 -17.69
CA ASN A 370 -4.94 16.12 -17.71
C ASN A 370 -4.49 15.63 -16.32
N ILE A 371 -5.28 15.89 -15.28
CA ILE A 371 -5.12 15.24 -13.98
C ILE A 371 -5.70 13.82 -14.04
N ARG A 372 -4.99 12.85 -13.47
CA ARG A 372 -5.48 11.48 -13.32
C ARG A 372 -5.09 10.89 -11.98
N GLU A 373 -5.94 10.03 -11.45
CA GLU A 373 -5.62 9.19 -10.30
C GLU A 373 -4.68 8.05 -10.71
N VAL A 374 -3.53 7.95 -10.04
CA VAL A 374 -2.51 6.93 -10.27
C VAL A 374 -2.73 5.73 -9.36
N GLU A 375 -2.93 5.97 -8.08
CA GLU A 375 -3.14 4.95 -7.05
C GLU A 375 -3.90 5.51 -5.85
N GLU A 376 -4.71 4.67 -5.21
CA GLU A 376 -5.40 4.98 -3.97
C GLU A 376 -4.46 4.68 -2.79
N LEU A 377 -4.38 5.62 -1.84
CA LEU A 377 -3.53 5.52 -0.66
C LEU A 377 -4.40 5.21 0.57
N PRO A 378 -3.86 4.60 1.65
CA PRO A 378 -4.64 4.25 2.84
C PRO A 378 -5.45 5.41 3.45
N TYR A 379 -5.00 6.65 3.29
CA TYR A 379 -5.70 7.85 3.76
C TYR A 379 -5.93 8.90 2.67
N GLY A 380 -5.90 8.52 1.39
CA GLY A 380 -6.17 9.48 0.32
C GLY A 380 -5.81 8.95 -1.06
N MET A 381 -5.22 9.78 -1.91
CA MET A 381 -4.97 9.42 -3.31
C MET A 381 -3.75 10.12 -3.88
N HIS A 382 -3.05 9.42 -4.76
CA HIS A 382 -2.00 9.99 -5.60
C HIS A 382 -2.57 10.31 -6.99
N MET A 383 -2.48 11.59 -7.36
CA MET A 383 -2.84 12.11 -8.67
C MET A 383 -1.60 12.59 -9.43
N ARG A 384 -1.67 12.53 -10.76
CA ARG A 384 -0.59 12.96 -11.65
C ARG A 384 -1.14 13.82 -12.77
N VAL A 385 -0.45 14.92 -13.04
CA VAL A 385 -0.71 15.82 -14.16
C VAL A 385 0.34 15.57 -15.25
N THR A 386 -0.08 15.29 -16.48
CA THR A 386 0.80 14.99 -17.61
C THR A 386 0.69 16.00 -18.75
N SER A 387 1.78 16.14 -19.52
CA SER A 387 1.82 17.00 -20.70
C SER A 387 1.12 16.41 -21.93
N TYR A 388 0.77 15.13 -21.87
CA TYR A 388 0.17 14.38 -22.97
C TYR A 388 -1.16 13.77 -22.51
N GLU A 389 -2.11 13.67 -23.44
CA GLU A 389 -3.33 12.88 -23.26
C GLU A 389 -2.98 11.38 -23.20
N ASP A 390 -3.78 10.62 -22.45
CA ASP A 390 -3.48 9.24 -22.05
C ASP A 390 -3.68 8.26 -23.22
N ASP A 391 -2.63 8.07 -24.03
CA ASP A 391 -2.66 7.22 -25.22
C ASP A 391 -1.75 5.98 -25.12
N PHE A 392 -1.12 5.75 -23.95
CA PHE A 392 -0.14 4.68 -23.71
C PHE A 392 1.06 4.65 -24.69
N ASN A 393 1.22 5.64 -25.58
CA ASN A 393 2.31 5.66 -26.57
C ASN A 393 3.66 6.00 -25.93
N HIS A 394 3.64 6.60 -24.75
CA HIS A 394 4.81 7.13 -24.05
C HIS A 394 5.41 6.16 -23.01
N GLY A 395 4.76 5.00 -22.76
CA GLY A 395 5.24 3.98 -21.84
C GLY A 395 4.99 4.31 -20.36
N VAL A 396 5.66 3.57 -19.47
CA VAL A 396 5.67 3.87 -18.04
C VAL A 396 6.73 4.94 -17.81
N THR A 397 6.30 6.16 -17.45
CA THR A 397 7.23 7.24 -17.16
C THR A 397 7.00 7.79 -15.76
N PHE A 398 8.08 7.82 -14.98
CA PHE A 398 8.12 8.54 -13.71
C PHE A 398 8.63 9.97 -13.87
N MET A 399 9.45 10.23 -14.89
CA MET A 399 10.14 11.52 -15.08
C MET A 399 9.66 12.24 -16.34
N THR A 400 9.64 11.53 -17.47
CA THR A 400 9.36 12.14 -18.77
C THR A 400 7.86 12.44 -18.95
N GLY A 401 7.51 13.70 -19.21
CA GLY A 401 6.13 14.14 -19.52
C GLY A 401 5.23 14.36 -18.30
N VAL A 402 5.78 14.27 -17.09
CA VAL A 402 5.07 14.58 -15.84
C VAL A 402 5.23 16.07 -15.52
N ILE A 403 4.12 16.78 -15.36
CA ILE A 403 4.09 18.20 -14.99
C ILE A 403 4.20 18.32 -13.47
N ALA A 404 3.33 17.59 -12.76
CA ALA A 404 3.34 17.52 -11.31
C ALA A 404 2.70 16.22 -10.82
N ASP A 405 3.14 15.78 -9.65
CA ASP A 405 2.47 14.78 -8.83
C ASP A 405 1.80 15.49 -7.66
N MET A 406 0.56 15.09 -7.35
CA MET A 406 -0.25 15.67 -6.28
C MET A 406 -0.72 14.54 -5.38
N VAL A 407 -0.58 14.70 -4.07
CA VAL A 407 -0.95 13.66 -3.10
C VAL A 407 -1.87 14.27 -2.06
N ILE A 408 -3.03 13.66 -1.86
CA ILE A 408 -3.88 13.88 -0.70
C ILE A 408 -3.61 12.70 0.24
N ASN A 409 -3.23 12.98 1.49
CA ASN A 409 -2.97 11.95 2.49
C ASN A 409 -3.44 12.43 3.87
N GLY A 410 -4.64 12.02 4.27
CA GLY A 410 -5.33 12.54 5.44
C GLY A 410 -5.63 14.03 5.29
N ASP A 411 -5.17 14.82 6.25
CA ASP A 411 -5.33 16.28 6.27
C ASP A 411 -4.16 17.00 5.54
N GLU A 412 -3.26 16.27 4.89
CA GLU A 412 -2.10 16.81 4.18
C GLU A 412 -2.31 16.77 2.66
N PHE A 413 -1.99 17.87 1.97
CA PHE A 413 -1.91 17.94 0.52
C PHE A 413 -0.52 18.35 0.06
N VAL A 414 0.08 17.58 -0.84
CA VAL A 414 1.45 17.81 -1.32
C VAL A 414 1.48 17.91 -2.83
N VAL A 415 2.14 18.95 -3.34
CA VAL A 415 2.41 19.12 -4.78
C VAL A 415 3.91 18.97 -5.00
N ILE A 416 4.29 18.08 -5.92
CA ILE A 416 5.67 17.75 -6.27
C ILE A 416 5.87 18.03 -7.77
N SER A 417 6.88 18.83 -8.12
CA SER A 417 7.23 19.10 -9.52
C SER A 417 8.74 19.20 -9.72
N GLN A 418 9.21 18.87 -10.92
CA GLN A 418 10.59 19.10 -11.33
C GLN A 418 10.89 20.59 -11.60
N GLN A 419 9.84 21.40 -11.82
CA GLN A 419 9.98 22.82 -12.17
C GLN A 419 9.36 23.69 -11.07
N GLN A 420 10.15 24.60 -10.52
CA GLN A 420 9.69 25.53 -9.48
C GLN A 420 8.58 26.45 -9.99
N ASP A 421 8.65 26.91 -11.24
CA ASP A 421 7.63 27.78 -11.85
C ASP A 421 6.25 27.10 -11.88
N THR A 422 6.20 25.80 -12.24
CA THR A 422 4.97 24.99 -12.23
C THR A 422 4.35 24.92 -10.83
N LEU A 423 5.19 24.81 -9.80
CA LEU A 423 4.74 24.73 -8.42
C LEU A 423 4.17 26.06 -7.91
N GLU A 424 4.71 27.20 -8.38
CA GLU A 424 4.10 28.51 -8.18
C GLU A 424 2.79 28.68 -8.95
N ASP A 425 2.69 28.18 -10.18
CA ASP A 425 1.45 28.23 -10.96
C ASP A 425 0.31 27.49 -10.24
N PHE A 426 0.58 26.29 -9.72
CA PHE A 426 -0.38 25.54 -8.91
C PHE A 426 -0.72 26.25 -7.60
N HIS A 427 0.26 26.82 -6.91
CA HIS A 427 -0.04 27.59 -5.70
C HIS A 427 -0.94 28.78 -5.99
N ASN A 428 -0.68 29.51 -7.06
CA ASN A 428 -1.52 30.62 -7.46
C ASN A 428 -2.93 30.13 -7.77
N LEU A 429 -3.09 29.00 -8.46
CA LEU A 429 -4.38 28.37 -8.74
C LEU A 429 -5.17 28.04 -7.45
N PHE A 430 -4.51 27.45 -6.45
CA PHE A 430 -5.17 27.07 -5.20
C PHE A 430 -5.50 28.26 -4.30
N MET A 431 -4.73 29.34 -4.38
CA MET A 431 -4.88 30.51 -3.48
C MET A 431 -5.71 31.65 -4.09
N VAL A 432 -6.34 31.48 -5.27
CA VAL A 432 -7.13 32.55 -5.94
C VAL A 432 -8.37 32.95 -5.13
N GLU A 433 -8.98 32.02 -4.39
CA GLU A 433 -10.28 32.23 -3.74
C GLU A 433 -10.15 32.85 -2.33
N ALA A 434 -11.15 33.64 -1.92
CA ALA A 434 -11.09 34.45 -0.69
C ALA A 434 -11.08 33.60 0.60
N ALA A 435 -11.56 32.36 0.52
CA ALA A 435 -11.30 31.28 1.46
C ALA A 435 -10.55 30.22 0.66
N SER A 436 -9.27 30.00 0.96
CA SER A 436 -8.48 28.95 0.33
C SER A 436 -8.81 27.62 1.01
N PRO A 437 -9.05 26.53 0.26
CA PRO A 437 -9.24 25.20 0.84
C PRO A 437 -7.96 24.67 1.50
N LEU A 438 -6.83 25.32 1.23
CA LEU A 438 -5.50 24.90 1.67
C LEU A 438 -4.80 25.98 2.52
N LEU A 439 -4.09 25.53 3.56
CA LEU A 439 -3.17 26.34 4.35
C LEU A 439 -1.71 25.91 4.05
N PRO A 440 -0.85 26.78 3.50
CA PRO A 440 0.53 26.42 3.19
C PRO A 440 1.35 26.20 4.47
N GLN A 441 2.02 25.04 4.53
CA GLN A 441 2.86 24.63 5.66
C GLN A 441 4.35 24.84 5.38
N GLY A 442 4.81 24.50 4.16
CA GLY A 442 6.22 24.63 3.81
C GLY A 442 6.56 24.33 2.35
N GLU A 443 7.78 24.71 1.98
CA GLU A 443 8.39 24.45 0.67
C GLU A 443 9.74 23.78 0.84
N TYR A 444 9.97 22.75 0.05
CA TYR A 444 11.13 21.87 0.20
C TYR A 444 11.75 21.53 -1.16
N GLU A 445 13.06 21.37 -1.18
CA GLU A 445 13.80 20.83 -2.30
C GLU A 445 14.40 19.49 -1.87
N MET A 446 14.10 18.42 -2.59
CA MET A 446 14.54 17.07 -2.24
C MET A 446 14.89 16.23 -3.46
N ARG A 447 15.51 15.08 -3.22
CA ARG A 447 15.79 14.11 -4.28
C ARG A 447 14.50 13.43 -4.71
N LEU A 448 14.38 13.17 -6.00
CA LEU A 448 13.22 12.50 -6.59
C LEU A 448 12.96 11.11 -5.95
N THR A 449 14.00 10.38 -5.53
CA THR A 449 13.84 9.09 -4.84
C THR A 449 13.15 9.19 -3.49
N ASN A 450 13.32 10.31 -2.78
CA ASN A 450 12.72 10.52 -1.47
C ASN A 450 11.23 10.87 -1.66
N ALA A 451 10.93 11.74 -2.63
CA ALA A 451 9.56 11.99 -3.08
C ALA A 451 8.84 10.71 -3.52
N TYR A 452 9.52 9.79 -4.21
CA TYR A 452 8.92 8.50 -4.62
C TYR A 452 8.43 7.65 -3.44
N SER A 453 9.21 7.59 -2.36
CA SER A 453 8.79 6.87 -1.17
C SER A 453 7.50 7.43 -0.57
N TYR A 454 7.31 8.76 -0.61
CA TYR A 454 6.03 9.36 -0.21
C TYR A 454 4.89 9.00 -1.17
N LEU A 455 5.13 9.18 -2.48
CA LEU A 455 4.14 8.95 -3.53
C LEU A 455 3.58 7.52 -3.47
N SER A 456 4.45 6.55 -3.24
CA SER A 456 4.08 5.13 -3.10
C SER A 456 3.38 4.78 -1.77
N GLY A 457 2.92 5.77 -1.01
CA GLY A 457 2.20 5.59 0.26
C GLY A 457 3.06 4.98 1.37
N GLN A 458 4.39 5.00 1.25
CA GLN A 458 5.24 4.37 2.26
C GLN A 458 5.25 5.16 3.57
N TYR A 459 5.04 6.47 3.55
CA TYR A 459 5.09 7.32 4.74
C TYR A 459 3.76 8.05 4.95
N LEU A 460 3.35 8.18 6.21
CA LEU A 460 2.09 8.83 6.59
C LEU A 460 2.16 10.36 6.52
N GLN A 461 3.33 10.95 6.74
CA GLN A 461 3.54 12.40 6.70
C GLN A 461 4.70 12.73 5.78
N PHE A 462 4.59 13.83 5.02
CA PHE A 462 5.66 14.26 4.14
C PHE A 462 6.94 14.61 4.91
N GLU A 463 6.81 15.18 6.11
CA GLU A 463 7.96 15.55 6.94
C GLU A 463 8.84 14.35 7.34
N ASP A 464 8.28 13.13 7.41
CA ASP A 464 9.06 11.92 7.72
C ASP A 464 10.08 11.58 6.62
N ILE A 465 9.84 12.02 5.37
CA ILE A 465 10.78 11.85 4.25
C ILE A 465 11.93 12.84 4.30
N LEU A 466 11.73 14.00 4.91
CA LEU A 466 12.81 14.98 5.11
C LEU A 466 13.88 14.44 6.08
N LEU A 467 13.52 13.47 6.93
CA LEU A 467 14.42 12.77 7.84
C LEU A 467 15.23 11.67 7.13
N ASP A 468 15.87 11.98 6.01
CA ASP A 468 16.65 11.02 5.22
C ASP A 468 18.06 10.73 5.80
N VAL A 469 18.60 9.58 5.42
CA VAL A 469 19.86 8.91 5.81
C VAL A 469 21.11 9.79 5.68
N ASN A 470 21.08 10.83 4.85
CA ASN A 470 22.19 11.76 4.67
C ASN A 470 22.07 13.04 5.50
N ASP A 471 20.95 13.27 6.18
CA ASP A 471 20.88 14.37 7.12
C ASP A 471 21.68 13.97 8.37
N GLU A 472 22.91 14.47 8.44
CA GLU A 472 23.87 14.25 9.54
C GLU A 472 23.29 14.64 10.93
N LEU A 473 22.08 15.20 10.94
CA LEU A 473 21.33 15.70 12.06
C LEU A 473 20.27 14.73 12.62
N ALA A 474 19.86 13.64 11.96
CA ALA A 474 18.75 12.79 12.48
C ALA A 474 19.23 11.64 13.41
N PHE A 475 19.99 10.67 12.91
CA PHE A 475 20.39 9.46 13.66
C PHE A 475 21.88 9.45 14.01
N GLU A 476 22.21 9.85 15.25
CA GLU A 476 23.58 10.13 15.72
C GLU A 476 24.52 8.90 15.71
N ASP A 477 23.97 7.69 15.79
CA ASP A 477 24.68 6.40 15.78
C ASP A 477 24.49 5.61 14.47
N GLY A 478 23.77 6.18 13.50
CA GLY A 478 23.54 5.58 12.18
C GLY A 478 22.44 4.51 12.13
N LEU A 479 21.75 4.21 13.23
CA LEU A 479 20.64 3.24 13.24
C LEU A 479 19.29 3.94 13.12
N ARG A 480 18.62 3.72 11.98
CA ARG A 480 17.26 4.24 11.70
C ARG A 480 16.22 3.19 12.09
N PHE A 481 15.34 3.51 13.04
CA PHE A 481 14.28 2.61 13.47
C PHE A 481 13.00 2.89 12.70
N ILE A 482 12.70 2.01 11.75
CA ILE A 482 11.53 2.10 10.88
C ILE A 482 10.45 1.23 11.51
N THR A 483 9.21 1.68 11.44
CA THR A 483 8.04 0.97 11.96
C THR A 483 6.97 0.90 10.88
N ALA A 484 6.65 -0.30 10.41
CA ALA A 484 5.46 -0.58 9.62
C ALA A 484 4.24 -0.71 10.53
N ARG A 485 3.14 -0.09 10.14
CA ARG A 485 1.87 -0.12 10.85
C ARG A 485 0.85 -0.89 10.03
N TYR A 486 0.05 -1.68 10.72
CA TYR A 486 -1.02 -2.47 10.13
C TYR A 486 -2.26 -2.40 11.01
N VAL A 487 -3.40 -2.43 10.33
CA VAL A 487 -4.71 -2.68 10.90
C VAL A 487 -4.96 -4.19 10.92
N ILE A 488 -5.53 -4.70 12.01
CA ILE A 488 -5.78 -6.13 12.21
C ILE A 488 -7.24 -6.47 11.88
N LYS A 489 -7.42 -7.32 10.86
CA LYS A 489 -8.72 -7.91 10.49
C LYS A 489 -8.97 -9.23 11.21
N ASP A 490 -7.94 -10.07 11.41
CA ASP A 490 -8.04 -11.31 12.17
C ASP A 490 -6.96 -11.41 13.25
N ARG A 491 -7.34 -11.03 14.47
CA ARG A 491 -6.43 -11.00 15.62
C ARG A 491 -5.91 -12.38 16.02
N ALA A 492 -6.67 -13.45 15.77
CA ALA A 492 -6.27 -14.81 16.17
C ALA A 492 -5.12 -15.29 15.28
N ARG A 493 -5.26 -15.12 13.95
CA ARG A 493 -4.20 -15.47 12.98
C ARG A 493 -2.94 -14.64 13.16
N VAL A 494 -3.08 -13.33 13.40
CA VAL A 494 -1.92 -12.46 13.67
C VAL A 494 -1.19 -12.90 14.95
N LEU A 495 -1.92 -13.24 16.01
CA LEU A 495 -1.32 -13.73 17.25
C LEU A 495 -0.58 -15.06 17.04
N GLU A 496 -1.17 -15.99 16.30
CA GLU A 496 -0.53 -17.27 15.94
C GLU A 496 0.76 -17.05 15.15
N ARG A 497 0.75 -16.12 14.17
CA ARG A 497 1.96 -15.76 13.42
C ARG A 497 3.05 -15.19 14.31
N LEU A 498 2.72 -14.24 15.18
CA LEU A 498 3.66 -13.64 16.13
C LEU A 498 4.22 -14.69 17.10
N GLN A 499 3.39 -15.63 17.55
CA GLN A 499 3.83 -16.75 18.38
C GLN A 499 4.86 -17.64 17.68
N GLY A 500 4.80 -17.77 16.35
CA GLY A 500 5.78 -18.52 15.56
C GLY A 500 7.11 -17.78 15.29
N LEU A 501 7.14 -16.45 15.38
CA LEU A 501 8.30 -15.64 14.97
C LEU A 501 9.14 -15.11 16.14
N HIS A 502 8.54 -14.91 17.32
CA HIS A 502 9.19 -14.21 18.43
C HIS A 502 10.18 -15.06 19.23
N SER A 503 11.14 -14.38 19.86
CA SER A 503 12.08 -14.96 20.82
C SER A 503 11.78 -14.53 22.26
N LEU A 504 11.23 -13.32 22.46
CA LEU A 504 10.85 -12.77 23.76
C LEU A 504 9.44 -12.18 23.68
N GLN A 505 8.66 -12.31 24.75
CA GLN A 505 7.30 -11.76 24.85
C GLN A 505 7.10 -11.03 26.19
N PHE A 506 6.49 -9.85 26.13
CA PHE A 506 6.08 -9.07 27.30
C PHE A 506 4.63 -8.63 27.14
N GLU A 507 3.80 -8.88 28.16
CA GLU A 507 2.43 -8.37 28.19
C GLU A 507 2.40 -7.10 29.05
N ILE A 508 2.11 -5.95 28.43
CA ILE A 508 1.97 -4.67 29.14
C ILE A 508 0.48 -4.52 29.51
N PRO A 509 0.11 -4.67 30.79
CA PRO A 509 -1.29 -4.79 31.17
C PRO A 509 -2.11 -3.56 30.77
N GLY A 510 -3.17 -3.78 29.99
CA GLY A 510 -4.10 -2.73 29.58
C GLY A 510 -3.59 -1.79 28.49
N GLN A 511 -2.48 -2.12 27.82
CA GLN A 511 -1.96 -1.33 26.69
C GLN A 511 -1.80 -2.20 25.44
N PHE A 512 -0.77 -3.04 25.39
CA PHE A 512 -0.44 -3.86 24.23
C PHE A 512 0.49 -5.04 24.61
N GLN A 513 0.64 -6.00 23.72
CA GLN A 513 1.62 -7.09 23.83
C GLN A 513 2.85 -6.76 22.99
N VAL A 514 4.04 -7.03 23.51
CA VAL A 514 5.32 -6.77 22.85
C VAL A 514 5.99 -8.10 22.56
N PHE A 515 6.46 -8.28 21.34
CA PHE A 515 7.26 -9.42 20.93
C PHE A 515 8.58 -8.93 20.34
N TYR A 516 9.70 -9.53 20.75
CA TYR A 516 11.00 -9.27 20.15
C TYR A 516 11.51 -10.51 19.45
N GLN A 517 11.98 -10.32 18.23
CA GLN A 517 12.76 -11.31 17.50
C GLN A 517 14.23 -10.94 17.56
N VAL A 518 15.05 -11.95 17.76
CA VAL A 518 16.48 -11.81 17.99
C VAL A 518 17.22 -12.56 16.87
N GLU A 519 18.33 -11.99 16.41
CA GLU A 519 19.17 -12.57 15.36
C GLU A 519 20.05 -13.71 15.91
N GLU A 520 19.86 -14.92 15.39
CA GLU A 520 20.66 -16.10 15.72
C GLU A 520 21.79 -16.25 14.68
N GLY A 521 22.99 -15.79 15.00
CA GLY A 521 24.12 -15.85 14.06
C GLY A 521 25.46 -15.38 14.62
N HIS A 522 25.44 -14.52 15.65
CA HIS A 522 26.63 -14.05 16.34
C HIS A 522 26.78 -14.70 17.73
N GLU A 523 27.99 -14.65 18.32
CA GLU A 523 28.22 -15.15 19.69
C GLU A 523 27.30 -14.50 20.74
N GLN A 524 26.77 -13.30 20.44
CA GLN A 524 25.79 -12.61 21.27
C GLN A 524 24.54 -12.26 20.45
N PRO A 525 23.32 -12.49 20.99
CA PRO A 525 22.07 -12.21 20.31
C PRO A 525 21.88 -10.72 19.99
N GLY A 526 21.64 -10.38 18.72
CA GLY A 526 21.33 -9.01 18.27
C GLY A 526 19.83 -8.77 18.10
N PHE A 527 19.40 -7.51 18.16
CA PHE A 527 18.02 -7.16 17.81
C PHE A 527 17.74 -7.43 16.33
N MET A 528 16.63 -8.11 16.02
CA MET A 528 16.13 -8.28 14.65
C MET A 528 14.87 -7.43 14.43
N ALA A 529 13.81 -7.71 15.19
CA ALA A 529 12.52 -7.05 15.02
C ALA A 529 11.78 -6.83 16.35
N GLU A 530 10.93 -5.80 16.38
CA GLU A 530 9.94 -5.56 17.43
C GLU A 530 8.54 -5.64 16.83
N TYR A 531 7.64 -6.37 17.48
CA TYR A 531 6.23 -6.41 17.13
C TYR A 531 5.41 -5.90 18.31
N LEU A 532 4.62 -4.85 18.10
CA LEU A 532 3.68 -4.36 19.11
C LEU A 532 2.26 -4.70 18.66
N LEU A 533 1.55 -5.47 19.48
CA LEU A 533 0.20 -5.94 19.20
C LEU A 533 -0.79 -5.21 20.12
N GLY A 534 -1.53 -4.28 19.54
CA GLY A 534 -2.62 -3.56 20.17
C GLY A 534 -3.96 -4.31 20.14
N GLY A 535 -5.06 -3.56 20.26
CA GLY A 535 -6.42 -4.10 20.18
C GLY A 535 -6.78 -4.50 18.74
N ASN A 536 -6.63 -3.56 17.81
CA ASN A 536 -6.99 -3.63 16.40
C ASN A 536 -5.84 -3.23 15.46
N TRP A 537 -4.62 -3.12 15.98
CA TRP A 537 -3.45 -2.73 15.21
C TRP A 537 -2.23 -3.56 15.62
N VAL A 538 -1.28 -3.72 14.69
CA VAL A 538 0.03 -4.27 14.94
C VAL A 538 1.08 -3.39 14.28
N THR A 539 2.21 -3.18 14.96
CA THR A 539 3.38 -2.55 14.34
C THR A 539 4.53 -3.53 14.26
N VAL A 540 5.28 -3.47 13.16
CA VAL A 540 6.51 -4.24 12.91
C VAL A 540 7.64 -3.24 12.78
N SER A 541 8.64 -3.31 13.65
CA SER A 541 9.74 -2.35 13.66
C SER A 541 11.09 -3.04 13.47
N ALA A 542 11.97 -2.42 12.68
CA ALA A 542 13.30 -2.92 12.34
C ALA A 542 14.31 -1.78 12.14
N PHE A 543 15.60 -2.10 12.14
CA PHE A 543 16.64 -1.11 11.85
C PHE A 543 17.01 -1.10 10.36
N GLY A 544 16.59 -0.04 9.66
CA GLY A 544 16.90 0.18 8.24
C GLY A 544 16.03 -0.60 7.26
N ASP A 545 16.05 -0.18 5.99
CA ASP A 545 15.12 -0.64 4.96
C ASP A 545 15.33 -2.13 4.60
N ARG A 546 16.58 -2.59 4.60
CA ARG A 546 16.93 -3.98 4.28
C ARG A 546 16.32 -4.96 5.27
N ASP A 547 16.54 -4.71 6.56
CA ASP A 547 16.02 -5.58 7.62
C ASP A 547 14.49 -5.51 7.62
N MET A 548 13.92 -4.30 7.47
CA MET A 548 12.47 -4.12 7.36
C MET A 548 11.87 -4.96 6.23
N GLY A 549 12.46 -4.96 5.04
CA GLY A 549 11.97 -5.77 3.91
C GLY A 549 11.95 -7.27 4.21
N VAL A 550 13.03 -7.81 4.79
CA VAL A 550 13.11 -9.24 5.15
C VAL A 550 12.12 -9.59 6.27
N ILE A 551 12.03 -8.75 7.29
CA ILE A 551 11.17 -8.95 8.46
C ILE A 551 9.70 -8.88 8.06
N ARG A 552 9.31 -7.90 7.23
CA ARG A 552 7.95 -7.81 6.69
C ARG A 552 7.60 -9.03 5.86
N GLN A 553 8.47 -9.43 4.93
CA GLN A 553 8.24 -10.62 4.11
C GLN A 553 8.01 -11.87 4.97
N ALA A 554 8.77 -12.02 6.06
CA ALA A 554 8.54 -13.09 7.01
C ALA A 554 7.23 -12.88 7.79
N PHE A 555 6.95 -11.71 8.33
CA PHE A 555 5.74 -11.46 9.11
C PHE A 555 4.45 -11.69 8.31
N GLU A 556 4.38 -11.09 7.12
CA GLU A 556 3.21 -11.00 6.24
C GLU A 556 2.81 -12.33 5.60
N GLN A 557 3.75 -13.29 5.54
CA GLN A 557 3.54 -14.58 4.92
C GLN A 557 2.31 -15.31 5.49
N GLU A 558 1.39 -15.70 4.61
CA GLU A 558 0.15 -16.46 4.90
C GLU A 558 -0.88 -15.72 5.76
N ILE A 559 -0.70 -14.42 6.01
CA ILE A 559 -1.66 -13.60 6.79
C ILE A 559 -2.10 -12.32 6.07
N TYR A 560 -1.90 -12.27 4.74
CA TYR A 560 -2.25 -11.12 3.90
C TYR A 560 -3.70 -10.66 4.02
N ASP A 561 -4.64 -11.59 4.14
CA ASP A 561 -6.07 -11.32 4.31
C ASP A 561 -6.48 -11.00 5.76
N ALA A 562 -5.56 -11.16 6.72
CA ALA A 562 -5.77 -10.86 8.13
C ALA A 562 -5.29 -9.46 8.52
N LEU A 563 -4.66 -8.74 7.59
CA LEU A 563 -4.04 -7.44 7.79
C LEU A 563 -4.51 -6.42 6.74
N GLU A 564 -4.29 -5.16 7.06
CA GLU A 564 -4.34 -4.04 6.13
C GLU A 564 -3.14 -3.16 6.42
N PHE A 565 -2.37 -2.85 5.37
CA PHE A 565 -1.13 -2.09 5.53
C PHE A 565 -1.46 -0.60 5.61
N ASP A 566 -0.95 0.04 6.65
CA ASP A 566 -1.30 1.41 7.03
C ASP A 566 -0.22 2.43 6.59
N GLY A 567 1.04 1.99 6.54
CA GLY A 567 2.19 2.83 6.20
C GLY A 567 3.43 2.55 7.05
N LEU A 568 4.53 3.24 6.76
CA LEU A 568 5.75 3.28 7.56
C LEU A 568 5.86 4.62 8.32
N GLU A 569 6.46 4.53 9.49
CA GLU A 569 6.80 5.65 10.39
C GLU A 569 8.26 5.49 10.82
N ILE A 570 8.96 6.59 11.08
CA ILE A 570 10.30 6.56 11.69
C ILE A 570 10.19 6.99 13.15
N ARG A 571 10.57 6.12 14.08
CA ARG A 571 10.47 6.42 15.51
C ARG A 571 11.81 6.82 16.11
N GLU A 572 11.93 8.07 16.54
CA GLU A 572 13.17 8.59 17.15
C GLU A 572 13.57 7.88 18.45
N ASP A 573 12.60 7.48 19.26
CA ASP A 573 12.84 6.81 20.55
C ASP A 573 13.22 5.32 20.38
N GLY A 574 13.14 4.80 19.15
CA GLY A 574 13.55 3.44 18.80
C GLY A 574 12.84 2.35 19.62
N ILE A 575 13.56 1.25 19.86
CA ILE A 575 13.10 0.13 20.69
C ILE A 575 12.82 0.52 22.16
N PHE A 576 13.22 1.73 22.59
CA PHE A 576 13.07 2.18 23.97
C PHE A 576 11.78 2.96 24.21
N ALA A 577 10.99 3.24 23.17
CA ALA A 577 9.72 3.95 23.27
C ALA A 577 8.75 3.30 24.27
N ILE A 578 8.82 1.96 24.42
CA ILE A 578 7.97 1.22 25.36
C ILE A 578 8.33 1.42 26.84
N LEU A 579 9.50 2.00 27.15
CA LEU A 579 10.05 2.07 28.51
C LEU A 579 9.46 3.22 29.33
N SER A 580 8.19 3.11 29.68
CA SER A 580 7.54 4.00 30.66
C SER A 580 7.96 3.68 32.11
N ALA A 581 7.74 4.63 33.02
CA ALA A 581 8.00 4.42 34.46
C ALA A 581 7.22 3.23 35.04
N GLU A 582 6.03 2.95 34.50
CA GLU A 582 5.20 1.81 34.90
C GLU A 582 5.76 0.49 34.34
N VAL A 583 6.16 0.46 33.07
CA VAL A 583 6.76 -0.72 32.43
C VAL A 583 8.06 -1.10 33.13
N LYS A 584 8.94 -0.13 33.43
CA LYS A 584 10.19 -0.38 34.18
C LYS A 584 9.95 -0.95 35.58
N ARG A 585 8.81 -0.64 36.19
CA ARG A 585 8.42 -1.20 37.50
C ARG A 585 7.95 -2.65 37.37
N ILE A 586 7.23 -2.98 36.30
CA ILE A 586 6.70 -4.33 36.06
C ILE A 586 7.80 -5.27 35.55
N PHE A 587 8.65 -4.79 34.65
CA PHE A 587 9.75 -5.53 34.03
C PHE A 587 11.10 -4.83 34.27
N PRO A 588 11.70 -4.95 35.48
CA PRO A 588 12.89 -4.20 35.85
C PRO A 588 14.15 -4.55 35.06
N GLN A 589 14.20 -5.73 34.42
CA GLN A 589 15.34 -6.16 33.60
C GLN A 589 15.21 -5.77 32.11
N LEU A 590 14.03 -5.32 31.67
CA LEU A 590 13.75 -5.06 30.27
C LEU A 590 14.69 -4.01 29.68
N GLU A 591 14.93 -2.92 30.41
CA GLU A 591 15.85 -1.87 29.96
C GLU A 591 17.26 -2.41 29.71
N SER A 592 17.80 -3.23 30.62
CA SER A 592 19.14 -3.82 30.42
C SER A 592 19.18 -4.77 29.22
N THR A 593 18.13 -5.58 29.03
CA THR A 593 18.04 -6.52 27.90
C THR A 593 17.96 -5.76 26.58
N LEU A 594 17.10 -4.74 26.48
CA LEU A 594 16.97 -3.92 25.28
C LEU A 594 18.28 -3.21 24.92
N LYS A 595 18.98 -2.67 25.92
CA LYS A 595 20.31 -2.07 25.72
C LYS A 595 21.32 -3.05 25.15
N GLU A 596 21.33 -4.28 25.66
CA GLU A 596 22.26 -5.31 25.21
C GLU A 596 22.00 -5.71 23.75
N ILE A 597 20.76 -6.06 23.40
CA ILE A 597 20.42 -6.47 22.02
C ILE A 597 20.59 -5.32 21.02
N TYR A 598 20.32 -4.07 21.43
CA TYR A 598 20.56 -2.88 20.62
C TYR A 598 22.04 -2.68 20.34
N LEU A 599 22.88 -2.70 21.39
CA LEU A 599 24.33 -2.50 21.24
C LEU A 599 24.97 -3.64 20.45
N ASN A 600 24.45 -4.86 20.56
CA ASN A 600 24.86 -5.99 19.72
C ASN A 600 24.54 -5.74 18.25
N LYS A 601 23.31 -5.30 17.94
CA LYS A 601 22.90 -4.95 16.57
C LYS A 601 23.79 -3.83 16.01
N TRP A 602 23.95 -2.74 16.75
CA TRP A 602 24.80 -1.62 16.36
C TRP A 602 26.23 -2.07 16.05
N TYR A 603 26.84 -2.87 16.94
CA TYR A 603 28.23 -3.30 16.83
C TYR A 603 28.54 -4.09 15.54
N HIS A 604 27.56 -4.84 15.02
CA HIS A 604 27.69 -5.67 13.82
C HIS A 604 27.03 -5.05 12.56
N SER A 605 26.30 -3.94 12.68
CA SER A 605 25.62 -3.32 11.55
C SER A 605 26.60 -2.55 10.68
N HIS A 606 26.51 -2.71 9.36
CA HIS A 606 27.31 -1.96 8.39
C HIS A 606 26.69 -0.58 8.19
N LEU A 607 27.42 0.48 8.57
CA LEU A 607 26.86 1.83 8.65
C LEU A 607 27.39 2.73 7.51
N PRO A 608 26.52 3.48 6.80
CA PRO A 608 26.95 4.44 5.78
C PRO A 608 27.95 5.47 6.31
N ASN A 609 27.74 5.95 7.54
CA ASN A 609 28.62 6.93 8.21
C ASN A 609 30.02 6.37 8.53
N LEU A 610 30.21 5.06 8.43
CA LEU A 610 31.49 4.36 8.57
C LEU A 610 31.97 3.81 7.23
N SER A 611 31.55 4.42 6.12
CA SER A 611 31.88 3.98 4.75
C SER A 611 31.48 2.53 4.48
N GLY A 612 30.37 2.09 5.08
CA GLY A 612 29.88 0.72 4.97
C GLY A 612 30.54 -0.28 5.91
N MET A 613 31.50 0.12 6.77
CA MET A 613 32.04 -0.75 7.82
C MET A 613 31.07 -0.87 9.00
N SER A 614 31.14 -1.99 9.72
CA SER A 614 30.57 -2.08 11.07
C SER A 614 31.46 -1.40 12.12
N PRO A 615 30.91 -0.97 13.28
CA PRO A 615 31.73 -0.46 14.37
C PRO A 615 32.85 -1.42 14.80
N SER A 616 32.59 -2.74 14.73
CA SER A 616 33.57 -3.79 15.05
C SER A 616 34.74 -3.87 14.06
N GLU A 617 34.54 -3.48 12.80
CA GLU A 617 35.56 -3.45 11.75
C GLU A 617 36.26 -2.09 11.72
N ALA A 618 35.49 -1.01 11.88
CA ALA A 618 36.00 0.35 11.88
C ALA A 618 37.03 0.58 12.99
N CYS A 619 36.91 -0.07 14.15
CA CYS A 619 37.89 0.04 15.23
C CYS A 619 39.24 -0.66 14.91
N GLN A 620 39.32 -1.46 13.85
CA GLN A 620 40.52 -2.18 13.45
C GLN A 620 41.37 -1.39 12.45
N THR A 621 40.82 -0.33 11.85
CA THR A 621 41.51 0.50 10.84
C THR A 621 41.66 1.94 11.36
N GLU A 622 42.72 2.62 10.91
CA GLU A 622 42.94 4.03 11.31
C GLU A 622 41.84 4.94 10.75
N GLU A 623 41.45 4.72 9.49
CA GLU A 623 40.38 5.46 8.83
C GLU A 623 39.02 5.22 9.50
N GLY A 624 38.65 3.97 9.76
CA GLY A 624 37.42 3.63 10.46
C GLY A 624 37.39 4.18 11.89
N THR A 625 38.52 4.20 12.59
CA THR A 625 38.62 4.75 13.95
C THR A 625 38.37 6.26 13.94
N ARG A 626 38.88 7.00 12.93
CA ARG A 626 38.58 8.43 12.75
C ARG A 626 37.09 8.69 12.50
N LEU A 627 36.44 7.84 11.69
CA LEU A 627 35.00 7.92 11.43
C LEU A 627 34.18 7.63 12.71
N LEU A 628 34.55 6.59 13.47
CA LEU A 628 33.94 6.26 14.77
C LEU A 628 34.05 7.41 15.78
N TRP A 629 35.21 8.04 15.89
CA TRP A 629 35.37 9.21 16.78
C TRP A 629 34.52 10.40 16.35
N THR A 630 34.31 10.58 15.05
CA THR A 630 33.40 11.61 14.52
C THR A 630 31.96 11.32 14.93
N MET A 631 31.52 10.06 14.83
CA MET A 631 30.23 9.60 15.33
C MET A 631 30.09 9.83 16.85
N PHE A 632 31.10 9.47 17.66
CA PHE A 632 31.07 9.70 19.11
C PHE A 632 30.98 11.18 19.50
N LYS A 633 31.67 12.07 18.77
CA LYS A 633 31.55 13.51 18.97
C LYS A 633 30.13 14.00 18.70
N ARG A 634 29.47 13.48 17.66
CA ARG A 634 28.06 13.78 17.34
C ARG A 634 27.13 13.30 18.45
N ILE A 635 27.28 12.04 18.88
CA ILE A 635 26.53 11.45 19.99
C ILE A 635 26.64 12.33 21.25
N LYS A 636 27.84 12.77 21.59
CA LYS A 636 28.09 13.64 22.75
C LYS A 636 27.40 15.00 22.63
N LYS A 637 27.45 15.61 21.44
CA LYS A 637 26.86 16.94 21.19
C LYS A 637 25.34 16.89 21.33
N LYS A 638 24.68 15.89 20.74
CA LYS A 638 23.23 15.73 20.89
C LYS A 638 22.82 15.31 22.30
N GLU A 639 23.60 14.46 22.98
CA GLU A 639 23.35 14.12 24.38
C GLU A 639 23.33 15.38 25.27
N GLN A 640 24.20 16.36 25.01
CA GLN A 640 24.17 17.66 25.70
C GLN A 640 22.91 18.48 25.37
N LEU A 641 22.52 18.55 24.10
CA LEU A 641 21.31 19.28 23.67
C LEU A 641 20.04 18.70 24.30
N ARG A 642 19.89 17.37 24.29
CA ARG A 642 18.74 16.66 24.88
C ARG A 642 18.67 16.85 26.40
N ARG A 643 19.82 16.80 27.08
CA ARG A 643 19.90 17.14 28.51
C ARG A 643 19.41 18.55 28.82
N MET A 644 19.70 19.53 27.96
CA MET A 644 19.18 20.90 28.14
C MET A 644 17.67 20.99 27.93
N ARG A 645 17.08 20.10 27.13
CA ARG A 645 15.61 19.99 26.90
C ARG A 645 14.90 19.15 27.97
N GLY A 646 15.63 18.53 28.89
CA GLY A 646 15.06 17.67 29.94
C GLY A 646 14.74 16.24 29.50
N GLU A 647 15.13 15.86 28.29
CA GLU A 647 14.95 14.51 27.74
C GLU A 647 15.97 13.53 28.34
N ARG A 648 15.54 12.32 28.69
CA ARG A 648 16.40 11.27 29.23
C ARG A 648 16.76 10.26 28.14
N LYS A 649 18.05 10.20 27.77
CA LYS A 649 18.57 9.19 26.86
C LYS A 649 18.66 7.83 27.53
N GLN A 650 18.29 6.77 26.82
CA GLN A 650 18.37 5.41 27.32
C GLN A 650 19.78 4.83 27.10
N ILE A 651 20.45 5.14 25.97
CA ILE A 651 21.86 4.77 25.73
C ILE A 651 22.79 5.99 25.71
N GLY A 652 23.80 6.01 26.57
CA GLY A 652 24.81 7.08 26.63
C GLY A 652 26.10 6.73 25.88
N LEU A 653 26.93 7.74 25.56
CA LEU A 653 28.24 7.54 24.90
C LEU A 653 29.12 6.48 25.61
N LYS A 654 29.07 6.44 26.94
CA LYS A 654 29.86 5.49 27.75
C LYS A 654 29.52 4.02 27.45
N GLU A 655 28.28 3.73 27.08
CA GLU A 655 27.84 2.36 26.78
C GLU A 655 28.37 1.91 25.41
N TYR A 656 28.36 2.79 24.39
CA TYR A 656 29.00 2.51 23.09
C TYR A 656 30.51 2.28 23.22
N LEU A 657 31.22 3.13 23.97
CA LEU A 657 32.66 2.98 24.21
C LEU A 657 32.99 1.67 24.94
N ARG A 658 32.16 1.31 25.94
CA ARG A 658 32.29 0.04 26.66
C ARG A 658 32.08 -1.15 25.74
N LYS A 659 31.14 -1.08 24.80
CA LYS A 659 30.88 -2.18 23.85
C LYS A 659 32.08 -2.45 22.94
N LEU A 660 32.80 -1.41 22.54
CA LEU A 660 34.01 -1.48 21.70
C LEU A 660 35.31 -1.73 22.47
N ASN A 661 35.26 -1.84 23.80
CA ASN A 661 36.43 -1.94 24.68
C ASN A 661 37.48 -0.81 24.46
N LEU A 662 37.05 0.38 24.02
CA LEU A 662 37.95 1.52 23.80
C LEU A 662 38.23 2.25 25.12
N PRO A 663 39.49 2.58 25.47
CA PRO A 663 39.79 3.41 26.64
C PRO A 663 39.22 4.82 26.48
N GLN A 664 38.73 5.41 27.57
CA GLN A 664 38.33 6.83 27.58
C GLN A 664 39.55 7.71 27.30
N GLU A 665 39.54 8.50 26.23
CA GLU A 665 40.50 9.59 26.08
C GLU A 665 40.30 10.61 27.21
N GLY A 666 41.33 10.80 28.05
CA GLY A 666 41.33 11.73 29.17
C GLY A 666 41.99 11.25 30.46
N GLY A 667 42.85 10.22 30.41
CA GLY A 667 43.67 9.75 31.52
C GLY A 667 45.17 9.87 31.24
N ASN A 668 45.64 11.07 30.90
CA ASN A 668 46.92 11.65 31.31
C ASN A 668 46.95 13.14 30.98
#